data_AF-A0A559MEN7-F1
#
_entry.id   AF-A0A559MEN7-F1
#
_cell.length_a   1.000
_cell.length_b   1.000
_cell.length_c   1.000
_cell.angle_alpha   90.00
_cell.angle_beta   90.00
_cell.angle_gamma   90.00
#
_symmetry.space_group_name_H-M   'P 1'
#
loop_
_entity.id
_entity.type
_entity.pdbx_description
1 polymer ?
#
loop_
_entity_poly.entity_id
_entity_poly.type
_entity_poly.pdbx_seq_one_letter_code
_entity_poly.pdbx_strand_id
1 'polypeptide(L)'
;MADQLLKDRQDAPIWNAIDASNFKQALKLVDKRLAKKRSDYLEALKVYIRSRSPLLAEKEAVLLHLDELAEKKKAIADLETVELYDEAFGEIFPEPQESWDRTIGELRWLCVKSQPKNEDLSLKCFQACLGKGDMEHAKQISNSLEKTFSSNHSYVFWNIASMFLYSISEKYPEKQRKLWGSLAFAQIGKLATATKQATDPKKLPSRSIKTPQELLLLHRITEALGKPEQRLEYLNDPTLGPESAVAKAWQELFETTKSLLKRARTKDESGQLSESGMSDWIVWEAFIRSAVELRNLEPKDVVIAEVKAHLDPTCEIDKSWKRNASLALVKITFVSSSPFQGQPHDRIPVIIKYLQKYGSASTAYNDLRPFVEQLNVEDRKRLLELILKDAIFEGLKEDKDFKTANRITQLVNTYKLRYLLTSSLPEYEIRESAAYKSNHKNSGEQYSTSSLRQLAQDAAKLYLAAVDGGRAAWDLLPTDTHPADDLYEAHSLPIAPNPESLEVPFSDTNDYETFPNFECTQGPRFEELCRIVPASSDYRTRINLAAEKLTQLLQPIPDDKGGKTASQAALQSFLGSTSEKFPKSSSRNLLTQPEELSRQSYNAMDLIIQYVCDRERWSDQKFQEQLDSHNKELCESLEEQRSFVGNIKAPVPALSSTLHALYTGYESGKTASIFSAYLSSKGKDIPESQAEANKKIAEAAQRLLQTVAEKAAAIKKGLDEGGLIDKMLDSVLQGPDGADASVLGKLRDSVDESHLELWAGDVVESWRDSVAGLSYLKA
;
A
#
# COMPACT_ATOMS: atom_id res chain seq x y z
N MET A 1 -27.45 -23.69 -28.52
CA MET A 1 -28.34 -22.68 -27.90
C MET A 1 -29.79 -22.88 -28.32
N ALA A 2 -30.10 -23.02 -29.62
CA ALA A 2 -31.46 -23.35 -30.10
C ALA A 2 -32.07 -24.62 -29.48
N ASP A 3 -31.29 -25.69 -29.28
CA ASP A 3 -31.77 -26.93 -28.63
C ASP A 3 -32.13 -26.76 -27.14
N GLN A 4 -31.60 -25.74 -26.44
CA GLN A 4 -31.89 -25.48 -25.02
C GLN A 4 -33.15 -24.63 -24.80
N LEU A 5 -33.59 -23.87 -25.80
CA LEU A 5 -34.75 -22.95 -25.72
C LEU A 5 -35.98 -23.44 -26.50
N LEU A 6 -35.90 -24.62 -27.13
CA LEU A 6 -36.99 -25.26 -27.87
C LEU A 6 -38.03 -25.87 -26.91
N LYS A 7 -39.12 -25.15 -26.63
CA LYS A 7 -40.18 -25.59 -25.72
C LYS A 7 -41.19 -26.56 -26.32
N ASP A 8 -41.50 -26.40 -27.59
CA ASP A 8 -42.52 -27.16 -28.31
C ASP A 8 -41.94 -27.58 -29.67
N ARG A 9 -42.20 -28.83 -30.09
CA ARG A 9 -41.85 -29.30 -31.44
C ARG A 9 -42.44 -28.41 -32.53
N GLN A 10 -43.54 -27.72 -32.22
CA GLN A 10 -44.18 -26.76 -33.13
C GLN A 10 -43.39 -25.46 -33.33
N ASP A 11 -42.39 -25.18 -32.48
CA ASP A 11 -41.52 -23.99 -32.60
C ASP A 11 -40.21 -24.31 -33.33
N ALA A 12 -39.93 -25.58 -33.65
CA ALA A 12 -38.77 -25.99 -34.43
C ALA A 12 -38.65 -25.27 -35.79
N PRO A 13 -39.74 -25.01 -36.55
CA PRO A 13 -39.66 -24.24 -37.78
C PRO A 13 -39.23 -22.77 -37.56
N ILE A 14 -39.52 -22.20 -36.39
CA ILE A 14 -39.09 -20.84 -36.02
C ILE A 14 -37.59 -20.85 -35.73
N TRP A 15 -37.13 -21.77 -34.87
CA TRP A 15 -35.72 -21.89 -34.50
C TRP A 15 -34.82 -22.23 -35.70
N ASN A 16 -35.26 -23.12 -36.60
CA ASN A 16 -34.54 -23.40 -37.85
C ASN A 16 -34.39 -22.15 -38.73
N ALA A 17 -35.39 -21.26 -38.74
CA ALA A 17 -35.31 -20.00 -39.49
C ALA A 17 -34.38 -18.98 -38.81
N ILE A 18 -34.30 -18.98 -37.47
CA ILE A 18 -33.35 -18.18 -36.70
C ILE A 18 -31.91 -18.66 -36.98
N ASP A 19 -31.66 -19.96 -36.89
CA ASP A 19 -30.34 -20.56 -37.14
C ASP A 19 -29.86 -20.32 -38.58
N ALA A 20 -30.79 -20.31 -39.55
CA ALA A 20 -30.53 -19.95 -40.94
C ALA A 20 -30.39 -18.43 -41.16
N SER A 21 -30.40 -17.60 -40.11
CA SER A 21 -30.37 -16.13 -40.17
C SER A 21 -31.49 -15.50 -41.03
N ASN A 22 -32.60 -16.22 -41.22
CA ASN A 22 -33.75 -15.75 -41.98
C ASN A 22 -34.83 -15.15 -41.04
N PHE A 23 -34.49 -14.02 -40.44
CA PHE A 23 -35.34 -13.36 -39.42
C PHE A 23 -36.71 -12.94 -39.97
N LYS A 24 -36.81 -12.60 -41.26
CA LYS A 24 -38.08 -12.24 -41.89
C LYS A 24 -39.05 -13.42 -41.97
N GLN A 25 -38.53 -14.63 -42.20
CA GLN A 25 -39.33 -15.85 -42.15
C GLN A 25 -39.67 -16.24 -40.71
N ALA A 26 -38.70 -16.12 -39.78
CA ALA A 26 -38.92 -16.39 -38.36
C ALA A 26 -40.04 -15.51 -37.78
N LEU A 27 -40.05 -14.20 -38.07
CA LEU A 27 -41.11 -13.27 -37.63
C LEU A 27 -42.49 -13.67 -38.15
N LYS A 28 -42.61 -14.01 -39.44
CA LYS A 28 -43.88 -14.48 -40.03
C LYS A 28 -44.41 -15.73 -39.34
N LEU A 29 -43.51 -16.66 -39.00
CA LEU A 29 -43.88 -17.91 -38.33
C LEU A 29 -44.33 -17.66 -36.88
N VAL A 30 -43.63 -16.78 -36.15
CA VAL A 30 -44.03 -16.38 -34.79
C VAL A 30 -45.34 -15.61 -34.78
N ASP A 31 -45.55 -14.67 -35.70
CA ASP A 31 -46.83 -13.93 -35.80
C ASP A 31 -48.01 -14.85 -36.09
N LYS A 32 -47.80 -15.89 -36.94
CA LYS A 32 -48.81 -16.92 -37.20
C LYS A 32 -49.14 -17.74 -35.94
N ARG A 33 -48.16 -17.99 -35.06
CA ARG A 33 -48.37 -18.67 -33.76
C ARG A 33 -49.10 -17.75 -32.78
N LEU A 34 -48.65 -16.49 -32.65
CA LEU A 34 -49.28 -15.48 -31.78
C LEU A 34 -50.74 -15.22 -32.14
N ALA A 35 -51.09 -15.21 -33.43
CA ALA A 35 -52.47 -15.06 -33.90
C ALA A 35 -53.39 -16.23 -33.49
N LYS A 36 -52.81 -17.43 -33.28
CA LYS A 36 -53.57 -18.62 -32.85
C LYS A 36 -53.66 -18.73 -31.32
N LYS A 37 -52.55 -18.47 -30.63
CA LYS A 37 -52.45 -18.54 -29.17
C LYS A 37 -51.44 -17.51 -28.71
N ARG A 38 -51.91 -16.52 -27.94
CA ARG A 38 -51.05 -15.52 -27.32
C ARG A 38 -50.43 -16.10 -26.04
N SER A 39 -49.11 -15.99 -25.89
CA SER A 39 -48.39 -16.38 -24.67
C SER A 39 -47.18 -15.49 -24.47
N ASP A 40 -46.75 -15.34 -23.21
CA ASP A 40 -45.60 -14.51 -22.84
C ASP A 40 -44.31 -15.02 -23.50
N TYR A 41 -44.16 -16.34 -23.64
CA TYR A 41 -43.06 -16.97 -24.37
C TYR A 41 -43.01 -16.58 -25.85
N LEU A 42 -44.15 -16.62 -26.55
CA LEU A 42 -44.20 -16.27 -27.97
C LEU A 42 -43.98 -14.76 -28.19
N GLU A 43 -44.40 -13.92 -27.24
CA GLU A 43 -44.08 -12.48 -27.23
C GLU A 43 -42.57 -12.27 -27.05
N ALA A 44 -41.94 -12.94 -26.08
CA ALA A 44 -40.49 -12.85 -25.85
C ALA A 44 -39.69 -13.37 -27.04
N LEU A 45 -40.11 -14.50 -27.64
CA LEU A 45 -39.48 -15.07 -28.83
C LEU A 45 -39.56 -14.12 -30.03
N LYS A 46 -40.69 -13.41 -30.20
CA LYS A 46 -40.81 -12.35 -31.22
C LYS A 46 -39.79 -11.25 -31.01
N VAL A 47 -39.64 -10.78 -29.77
CA VAL A 47 -38.70 -9.72 -29.40
C VAL A 47 -37.25 -10.16 -29.62
N TYR A 48 -36.91 -11.39 -29.24
CA TYR A 48 -35.61 -12.01 -29.52
C TYR A 48 -35.30 -12.08 -31.02
N ILE A 49 -36.27 -12.50 -31.86
CA ILE A 49 -36.05 -12.53 -33.32
C ILE A 49 -35.81 -11.12 -33.86
N ARG A 50 -36.53 -10.12 -33.35
CA ARG A 50 -36.35 -8.73 -33.76
C ARG A 50 -34.99 -8.17 -33.38
N SER A 51 -34.46 -8.49 -32.20
CA SER A 51 -33.17 -7.96 -31.75
C SER A 51 -32.02 -8.48 -32.61
N ARG A 52 -32.09 -9.73 -33.06
CA ARG A 52 -31.11 -10.36 -33.96
C ARG A 52 -31.22 -9.91 -35.43
N SER A 53 -32.27 -9.18 -35.78
CA SER A 53 -32.45 -8.63 -37.13
C SER A 53 -31.41 -7.53 -37.42
N PRO A 54 -30.83 -7.47 -38.63
CA PRO A 54 -29.94 -6.38 -39.02
C PRO A 54 -30.69 -5.07 -39.31
N LEU A 55 -32.03 -5.08 -39.34
CA LEU A 55 -32.83 -3.90 -39.66
C LEU A 55 -33.03 -3.00 -38.44
N LEU A 56 -32.67 -1.72 -38.58
CA LEU A 56 -32.79 -0.72 -37.50
C LEU A 56 -34.23 -0.59 -36.98
N ALA A 57 -35.23 -0.58 -37.86
CA ALA A 57 -36.64 -0.47 -37.48
C ALA A 57 -37.12 -1.64 -36.57
N GLU A 58 -36.55 -2.84 -36.74
CA GLU A 58 -36.88 -3.97 -35.86
C GLU A 58 -36.20 -3.80 -34.49
N LYS A 59 -34.96 -3.28 -34.44
CA LYS A 59 -34.26 -2.96 -33.19
C LYS A 59 -34.96 -1.85 -32.41
N GLU A 60 -35.45 -0.80 -33.07
CA GLU A 60 -36.28 0.25 -32.45
C GLU A 60 -37.58 -0.32 -31.85
N ALA A 61 -38.21 -1.28 -32.53
CA ALA A 61 -39.40 -1.95 -32.00
C ALA A 61 -39.11 -2.82 -30.77
N VAL A 62 -37.88 -3.32 -30.60
CA VAL A 62 -37.45 -4.02 -29.38
C VAL A 62 -37.30 -3.04 -28.23
N LEU A 63 -36.67 -1.88 -28.46
CA LEU A 63 -36.51 -0.84 -27.45
C LEU A 63 -37.85 -0.42 -26.84
N LEU A 64 -38.82 -0.07 -27.70
CA LEU A 64 -40.17 0.30 -27.24
C LEU A 64 -40.84 -0.80 -26.42
N HIS A 65 -40.66 -2.07 -26.82
CA HIS A 65 -41.25 -3.19 -26.09
C HIS A 65 -40.58 -3.41 -24.73
N LEU A 66 -39.26 -3.25 -24.64
CA LEU A 66 -38.53 -3.37 -23.38
C LEU A 66 -38.88 -2.24 -22.42
N ASP A 67 -39.03 -1.01 -22.91
CA ASP A 67 -39.49 0.14 -22.11
C ASP A 67 -40.90 -0.09 -21.57
N GLU A 68 -41.84 -0.53 -22.43
CA GLU A 68 -43.19 -0.91 -21.98
C GLU A 68 -43.18 -2.02 -20.93
N LEU A 69 -42.26 -2.98 -21.04
CA LEU A 69 -42.14 -4.10 -20.12
C LEU A 69 -41.63 -3.61 -18.74
N ALA A 70 -40.66 -2.70 -18.73
CA ALA A 70 -40.14 -2.07 -17.53
C ALA A 70 -41.21 -1.23 -16.80
N GLU A 71 -42.02 -0.48 -17.55
CA GLU A 71 -43.12 0.32 -16.99
C GLU A 71 -44.23 -0.54 -16.38
N LYS A 72 -44.63 -1.60 -17.10
CA LYS A 72 -45.76 -2.46 -16.70
C LYS A 72 -45.43 -3.41 -15.56
N LYS A 73 -44.14 -3.67 -15.29
CA LYS A 73 -43.65 -4.65 -14.30
C LYS A 73 -44.40 -5.99 -14.39
N LYS A 74 -44.55 -6.49 -15.62
CA LYS A 74 -45.32 -7.71 -15.91
C LYS A 74 -44.66 -8.92 -15.25
N ALA A 75 -45.39 -9.63 -14.40
CA ALA A 75 -44.88 -10.85 -13.78
C ALA A 75 -44.83 -12.00 -14.80
N ILE A 76 -43.64 -12.53 -15.06
CA ILE A 76 -43.41 -13.67 -15.94
C ILE A 76 -42.91 -14.83 -15.08
N ALA A 77 -43.70 -15.89 -14.98
CA ALA A 77 -43.40 -17.04 -14.13
C ALA A 77 -42.36 -18.01 -14.71
N ASP A 78 -41.93 -17.78 -15.95
CA ASP A 78 -41.16 -18.71 -16.75
C ASP A 78 -39.74 -18.20 -16.99
N LEU A 79 -38.72 -18.91 -16.50
CA LEU A 79 -37.34 -18.46 -16.54
C LEU A 79 -36.82 -18.38 -17.98
N GLU A 80 -37.14 -19.36 -18.82
CA GLU A 80 -36.71 -19.38 -20.23
C GLU A 80 -37.28 -18.19 -21.02
N THR A 81 -38.50 -17.77 -20.69
CA THR A 81 -39.09 -16.54 -21.26
C THR A 81 -38.31 -15.30 -20.83
N VAL A 82 -37.86 -15.24 -19.57
CA VAL A 82 -37.02 -14.13 -19.08
C VAL A 82 -35.64 -14.14 -19.73
N GLU A 83 -35.04 -15.32 -19.96
CA GLU A 83 -33.77 -15.48 -20.66
C GLU A 83 -33.84 -14.99 -22.11
N LEU A 84 -34.96 -15.22 -22.83
CA LEU A 84 -35.18 -14.65 -24.16
C LEU A 84 -35.16 -13.12 -24.16
N TYR A 85 -35.74 -12.49 -23.12
CA TYR A 85 -35.67 -11.04 -22.96
C TYR A 85 -34.27 -10.55 -22.59
N ASP A 86 -33.53 -11.28 -21.75
CA ASP A 86 -32.15 -10.95 -21.36
C ASP A 86 -31.20 -11.00 -22.57
N GLU A 87 -31.30 -12.05 -23.39
CA GLU A 87 -30.58 -12.17 -24.65
C GLU A 87 -30.96 -11.06 -25.64
N ALA A 88 -32.26 -10.74 -25.74
CA ALA A 88 -32.71 -9.66 -26.61
C ALA A 88 -32.18 -8.29 -26.13
N PHE A 89 -32.12 -8.08 -24.82
CA PHE A 89 -31.57 -6.87 -24.20
C PHE A 89 -30.07 -6.73 -24.51
N GLY A 90 -29.28 -7.80 -24.33
CA GLY A 90 -27.83 -7.79 -24.58
C GLY A 90 -27.45 -7.53 -26.05
N GLU A 91 -28.28 -7.95 -27.00
CA GLU A 91 -28.08 -7.69 -28.44
C GLU A 91 -28.35 -6.22 -28.81
N ILE A 92 -29.26 -5.55 -28.10
CA ILE A 92 -29.57 -4.13 -28.30
C ILE A 92 -28.59 -3.23 -27.55
N PHE A 93 -28.15 -3.68 -26.36
CA PHE A 93 -27.26 -2.95 -25.47
C PHE A 93 -26.00 -3.80 -25.17
N PRO A 94 -25.01 -3.80 -26.08
CA PRO A 94 -23.81 -4.62 -25.92
C PRO A 94 -22.85 -4.14 -24.83
N GLU A 95 -22.96 -2.88 -24.37
CA GLU A 95 -22.17 -2.34 -23.27
C GLU A 95 -22.89 -2.48 -21.91
N PRO A 96 -22.16 -2.50 -20.77
CA PRO A 96 -22.77 -2.56 -19.44
C PRO A 96 -23.63 -1.31 -19.19
N GLN A 97 -24.96 -1.44 -19.24
CA GLN A 97 -25.88 -0.31 -19.14
C GLN A 97 -26.71 -0.26 -17.85
N GLU A 98 -27.03 0.98 -17.44
CA GLU A 98 -27.75 1.38 -16.22
C GLU A 98 -29.23 0.95 -16.15
N SER A 99 -29.76 0.24 -17.15
CA SER A 99 -31.21 -0.07 -17.28
C SER A 99 -31.57 -1.56 -17.22
N TRP A 100 -30.58 -2.47 -17.15
CA TRP A 100 -30.82 -3.92 -17.06
C TRP A 100 -31.63 -4.29 -15.81
N ASP A 101 -31.35 -3.63 -14.68
CA ASP A 101 -32.02 -3.84 -13.40
C ASP A 101 -33.52 -3.49 -13.45
N ARG A 102 -33.89 -2.39 -14.11
CA ARG A 102 -35.29 -1.93 -14.23
C ARG A 102 -36.16 -2.87 -15.05
N THR A 103 -35.57 -3.62 -15.97
CA THR A 103 -36.30 -4.51 -16.88
C THR A 103 -36.05 -5.96 -16.50
N ILE A 104 -34.86 -6.48 -16.81
CA ILE A 104 -34.54 -7.90 -16.65
C ILE A 104 -34.38 -8.27 -15.17
N GLY A 105 -33.74 -7.42 -14.37
CA GLY A 105 -33.63 -7.61 -12.92
C GLY A 105 -34.99 -7.76 -12.24
N GLU A 106 -35.92 -6.84 -12.51
CA GLU A 106 -37.28 -6.89 -11.99
C GLU A 106 -38.04 -8.14 -12.48
N LEU A 107 -37.93 -8.52 -13.76
CA LEU A 107 -38.54 -9.76 -14.28
C LEU A 107 -38.03 -11.00 -13.55
N ARG A 108 -36.71 -11.09 -13.32
CA ARG A 108 -36.08 -12.20 -12.58
C ARG A 108 -36.57 -12.25 -11.14
N TRP A 109 -36.69 -11.09 -10.48
CA TRP A 109 -37.27 -11.02 -9.13
C TRP A 109 -38.73 -11.45 -9.10
N LEU A 110 -39.57 -10.95 -10.00
CA LEU A 110 -40.98 -11.34 -10.07
C LEU A 110 -41.16 -12.82 -10.39
N CYS A 111 -40.27 -13.39 -11.22
CA CYS A 111 -40.21 -14.82 -11.50
C CYS A 111 -39.96 -15.62 -10.22
N VAL A 112 -38.91 -15.29 -9.46
CA VAL A 112 -38.61 -15.90 -8.15
C VAL A 112 -39.77 -15.74 -7.17
N LYS A 113 -40.35 -14.55 -7.09
CA LYS A 113 -41.48 -14.25 -6.20
C LYS A 113 -42.73 -15.08 -6.52
N SER A 114 -42.92 -15.44 -7.79
CA SER A 114 -44.02 -16.31 -8.22
C SER A 114 -43.80 -17.79 -7.88
N GLN A 115 -42.54 -18.22 -7.77
CA GLN A 115 -42.15 -19.61 -7.50
C GLN A 115 -41.04 -19.70 -6.44
N PRO A 116 -41.27 -19.21 -5.20
CA PRO A 116 -40.22 -19.09 -4.19
C PRO A 116 -39.65 -20.44 -3.72
N LYS A 117 -40.39 -21.54 -3.95
CA LYS A 117 -39.97 -22.91 -3.62
C LYS A 117 -39.08 -23.57 -4.69
N ASN A 118 -38.84 -22.90 -5.81
CA ASN A 118 -37.94 -23.39 -6.85
C ASN A 118 -36.51 -22.88 -6.58
N GLU A 119 -35.68 -23.73 -5.97
CA GLU A 119 -34.32 -23.37 -5.55
C GLU A 119 -33.41 -23.07 -6.75
N ASP A 120 -33.39 -23.95 -7.76
CA ASP A 120 -32.56 -23.80 -8.97
C ASP A 120 -32.88 -22.49 -9.72
N LEU A 121 -34.16 -22.18 -9.90
CA LEU A 121 -34.60 -20.92 -10.51
C LEU A 121 -34.12 -19.71 -9.70
N SER A 122 -34.23 -19.77 -8.38
CA SER A 122 -33.78 -18.70 -7.48
C SER A 122 -32.27 -18.52 -7.54
N LEU A 123 -31.49 -19.61 -7.61
CA LEU A 123 -30.04 -19.58 -7.74
C LEU A 123 -29.59 -18.97 -9.07
N LYS A 124 -30.20 -19.39 -10.19
CA LYS A 124 -29.91 -18.83 -11.52
C LYS A 124 -30.22 -17.34 -11.60
N CYS A 125 -31.37 -16.92 -11.09
CA CYS A 125 -31.73 -15.50 -11.03
C CYS A 125 -30.77 -14.71 -10.12
N PHE A 126 -30.39 -15.26 -8.96
CA PHE A 126 -29.44 -14.62 -8.06
C PHE A 126 -28.07 -14.42 -8.71
N GLN A 127 -27.52 -15.46 -9.35
CA GLN A 127 -26.25 -15.39 -10.08
C GLN A 127 -26.28 -14.37 -11.21
N ALA A 128 -27.37 -14.32 -11.99
CA ALA A 128 -27.53 -13.34 -13.06
C ALA A 128 -27.55 -11.90 -12.53
N CYS A 129 -28.31 -11.62 -11.46
CA CYS A 129 -28.33 -10.29 -10.84
C CYS A 129 -26.94 -9.89 -10.30
N LEU A 130 -26.21 -10.79 -9.65
CA LEU A 130 -24.83 -10.53 -9.20
C LEU A 130 -23.89 -10.26 -10.37
N GLY A 131 -23.94 -11.08 -11.43
CA GLY A 131 -23.09 -10.92 -12.61
C GLY A 131 -23.31 -9.62 -13.37
N LYS A 132 -24.50 -9.01 -13.24
CA LYS A 132 -24.86 -7.71 -13.85
C LYS A 132 -24.78 -6.53 -12.87
N GLY A 133 -24.35 -6.75 -11.62
CA GLY A 133 -24.24 -5.69 -10.62
C GLY A 133 -25.56 -5.17 -10.07
N ASP A 134 -26.67 -5.90 -10.23
CA ASP A 134 -28.00 -5.54 -9.73
C ASP A 134 -28.19 -5.99 -8.27
N MET A 135 -27.73 -5.14 -7.34
CA MET A 135 -27.78 -5.44 -5.91
C MET A 135 -29.18 -5.29 -5.31
N GLU A 136 -30.10 -4.54 -5.95
CA GLU A 136 -31.45 -4.36 -5.43
C GLU A 136 -32.21 -5.69 -5.49
N HIS A 137 -32.21 -6.33 -6.66
CA HIS A 137 -32.89 -7.60 -6.84
C HIS A 137 -32.09 -8.78 -6.27
N ALA A 138 -30.75 -8.76 -6.33
CA ALA A 138 -29.93 -9.80 -5.68
C ALA A 138 -30.26 -9.93 -4.19
N LYS A 139 -30.37 -8.81 -3.47
CA LYS A 139 -30.80 -8.73 -2.07
C LYS A 139 -32.22 -9.27 -1.84
N GLN A 140 -33.16 -8.96 -2.73
CA GLN A 140 -34.53 -9.46 -2.62
C GLN A 140 -34.60 -10.99 -2.81
N ILE A 141 -33.87 -11.50 -3.80
CA ILE A 141 -33.77 -12.94 -4.10
C ILE A 141 -33.06 -13.68 -2.95
N SER A 142 -31.94 -13.17 -2.44
CA SER A 142 -31.22 -13.78 -1.31
C SER A 142 -32.08 -13.84 -0.04
N ASN A 143 -32.88 -12.81 0.23
CA ASN A 143 -33.83 -12.81 1.35
C ASN A 143 -34.94 -13.86 1.16
N SER A 144 -35.42 -14.06 -0.08
CA SER A 144 -36.36 -15.14 -0.39
C SER A 144 -35.73 -16.52 -0.17
N LEU A 145 -34.50 -16.72 -0.67
CA LEU A 145 -33.72 -17.96 -0.47
C LEU A 145 -33.52 -18.27 1.01
N GLU A 146 -33.10 -17.30 1.82
CA GLU A 146 -32.91 -17.48 3.27
C GLU A 146 -34.22 -17.87 3.97
N LYS A 147 -35.34 -17.21 3.61
CA LYS A 147 -36.64 -17.47 4.23
C LYS A 147 -37.22 -18.82 3.84
N THR A 148 -37.13 -19.19 2.57
CA THR A 148 -37.73 -20.43 2.04
C THR A 148 -36.87 -21.65 2.35
N PHE A 149 -35.55 -21.53 2.26
CA PHE A 149 -34.58 -22.62 2.46
C PHE A 149 -33.71 -22.38 3.70
N SER A 150 -34.36 -22.09 4.82
CA SER A 150 -33.70 -21.72 6.09
C SER A 150 -32.77 -22.78 6.70
N SER A 151 -32.83 -24.03 6.21
CA SER A 151 -31.91 -25.11 6.57
C SER A 151 -30.54 -24.96 5.92
N ASN A 152 -30.44 -24.26 4.78
CA ASN A 152 -29.17 -24.03 4.10
C ASN A 152 -28.41 -22.88 4.77
N HIS A 153 -27.26 -23.22 5.33
CA HIS A 153 -26.42 -22.29 6.07
C HIS A 153 -25.93 -21.12 5.22
N SER A 154 -25.62 -21.35 3.95
CA SER A 154 -24.99 -20.32 3.10
C SER A 154 -25.91 -19.15 2.79
N TYR A 155 -27.24 -19.37 2.74
CA TYR A 155 -28.19 -18.35 2.30
C TYR A 155 -28.33 -17.17 3.25
N VAL A 156 -28.11 -17.36 4.57
CA VAL A 156 -28.08 -16.22 5.51
C VAL A 156 -26.89 -15.30 5.20
N PHE A 157 -25.72 -15.88 4.89
CA PHE A 157 -24.54 -15.10 4.56
C PHE A 157 -24.62 -14.45 3.19
N TRP A 158 -25.24 -15.11 2.20
CA TRP A 158 -25.51 -14.48 0.90
C TRP A 158 -26.46 -13.30 1.03
N ASN A 159 -27.46 -13.41 1.91
CA ASN A 159 -28.37 -12.30 2.18
C ASN A 159 -27.64 -11.13 2.87
N ILE A 160 -26.86 -11.42 3.91
CA ILE A 160 -26.01 -10.42 4.59
C ILE A 160 -25.04 -9.75 3.61
N ALA A 161 -24.34 -10.54 2.80
CA ALA A 161 -23.40 -10.04 1.80
C ALA A 161 -24.08 -9.16 0.76
N SER A 162 -25.24 -9.56 0.25
CA SER A 162 -26.01 -8.77 -0.74
C SER A 162 -26.47 -7.43 -0.15
N MET A 163 -26.94 -7.41 1.10
CA MET A 163 -27.27 -6.16 1.80
C MET A 163 -26.05 -5.28 2.04
N PHE A 164 -24.90 -5.88 2.37
CA PHE A 164 -23.65 -5.16 2.54
C PHE A 164 -23.15 -4.53 1.24
N LEU A 165 -23.10 -5.32 0.15
CA LEU A 165 -22.73 -4.83 -1.19
C LEU A 165 -23.63 -3.69 -1.66
N TYR A 166 -24.95 -3.80 -1.40
CA TYR A 166 -25.89 -2.71 -1.64
C TYR A 166 -25.51 -1.43 -0.88
N SER A 167 -25.14 -1.57 0.41
CA SER A 167 -24.86 -0.43 1.29
C SER A 167 -23.60 0.35 0.93
N ILE A 168 -22.60 -0.32 0.36
CA ILE A 168 -21.33 0.32 -0.03
C ILE A 168 -21.33 0.84 -1.47
N SER A 169 -22.34 0.49 -2.28
CA SER A 169 -22.44 0.94 -3.66
C SER A 169 -23.01 2.36 -3.75
N GLU A 170 -22.29 3.28 -4.39
CA GLU A 170 -22.72 4.67 -4.60
C GLU A 170 -23.89 4.83 -5.57
N LYS A 171 -24.22 3.79 -6.33
CA LYS A 171 -25.38 3.76 -7.24
C LYS A 171 -26.72 3.97 -6.52
N TYR A 172 -26.79 3.64 -5.22
CA TYR A 172 -28.05 3.63 -4.47
C TYR A 172 -28.24 4.85 -3.55
N PRO A 173 -29.49 5.28 -3.30
CA PRO A 173 -29.77 6.41 -2.43
C PRO A 173 -29.23 6.25 -1.01
N GLU A 174 -28.61 7.30 -0.46
CA GLU A 174 -27.92 7.28 0.84
C GLU A 174 -28.79 6.73 1.99
N LYS A 175 -30.08 7.14 2.03
CA LYS A 175 -31.02 6.65 3.05
C LYS A 175 -31.21 5.13 2.98
N GLN A 176 -31.30 4.57 1.78
CA GLN A 176 -31.45 3.13 1.59
C GLN A 176 -30.14 2.40 1.88
N ARG A 177 -29.00 2.96 1.47
CA ARG A 177 -27.67 2.42 1.81
C ARG A 177 -27.48 2.30 3.32
N LYS A 178 -27.77 3.37 4.07
CA LYS A 178 -27.69 3.38 5.54
C LYS A 178 -28.61 2.34 6.18
N LEU A 179 -29.83 2.19 5.67
CA LEU A 179 -30.80 1.21 6.18
C LEU A 179 -30.31 -0.22 5.99
N TRP A 180 -29.90 -0.58 4.78
CA TRP A 180 -29.46 -1.94 4.46
C TRP A 180 -28.12 -2.28 5.09
N GLY A 181 -27.19 -1.32 5.17
CA GLY A 181 -25.95 -1.48 5.91
C GLY A 181 -26.21 -1.77 7.39
N SER A 182 -27.08 -0.97 8.04
CA SER A 182 -27.45 -1.20 9.44
C SER A 182 -28.07 -2.59 9.65
N LEU A 183 -28.88 -3.08 8.70
CA LEU A 183 -29.48 -4.41 8.77
C LEU A 183 -28.45 -5.53 8.60
N ALA A 184 -27.53 -5.40 7.63
CA ALA A 184 -26.43 -6.34 7.44
C ALA A 184 -25.54 -6.43 8.70
N PHE A 185 -25.17 -5.27 9.25
CA PHE A 185 -24.42 -5.15 10.50
C PHE A 185 -25.13 -5.82 11.68
N ALA A 186 -26.43 -5.55 11.86
CA ALA A 186 -27.22 -6.16 12.93
C ALA A 186 -27.35 -7.69 12.78
N GLN A 187 -27.51 -8.20 11.55
CA GLN A 187 -27.64 -9.64 11.31
C GLN A 187 -26.33 -10.38 11.53
N ILE A 188 -25.20 -9.90 10.98
CA ILE A 188 -23.91 -10.54 11.19
C ILE A 188 -23.48 -10.46 12.66
N GLY A 189 -23.81 -9.36 13.36
CA GLY A 189 -23.61 -9.23 14.80
C GLY A 189 -24.40 -10.26 15.62
N LYS A 190 -25.61 -10.63 15.20
CA LYS A 190 -26.37 -11.73 15.85
C LYS A 190 -25.68 -13.08 15.65
N LEU A 191 -25.15 -13.36 14.46
CA LEU A 191 -24.40 -14.59 14.19
C LEU A 191 -23.09 -14.62 14.99
N ALA A 192 -22.39 -13.49 15.11
CA ALA A 192 -21.23 -13.33 15.97
C ALA A 192 -21.57 -13.64 17.44
N THR A 193 -22.63 -13.04 17.99
CA THR A 193 -23.09 -13.33 19.37
C THR A 193 -23.44 -14.80 19.56
N ALA A 194 -24.13 -15.43 18.61
CA ALA A 194 -24.43 -16.87 18.67
C ALA A 194 -23.16 -17.73 18.65
N THR A 195 -22.10 -17.29 17.97
CA THR A 195 -20.79 -17.94 17.95
C THR A 195 -20.11 -17.82 19.31
N LYS A 196 -20.10 -16.61 19.91
CA LYS A 196 -19.54 -16.36 21.25
C LYS A 196 -20.23 -17.18 22.34
N GLN A 197 -21.55 -17.37 22.22
CA GLN A 197 -22.37 -18.09 23.21
C GLN A 197 -22.32 -19.62 23.04
N ALA A 198 -21.60 -20.14 22.04
CA ALA A 198 -21.48 -21.57 21.85
C ALA A 198 -20.71 -22.23 23.01
N THR A 199 -21.30 -23.25 23.62
CA THR A 199 -20.71 -23.99 24.74
C THR A 199 -19.57 -24.93 24.31
N ASP A 200 -19.56 -25.34 23.04
CA ASP A 200 -18.50 -26.16 22.43
C ASP A 200 -17.99 -25.48 21.15
N PRO A 201 -16.72 -25.01 21.12
CA PRO A 201 -16.11 -24.41 19.93
C PRO A 201 -16.05 -25.33 18.71
N LYS A 202 -16.19 -26.65 18.88
CA LYS A 202 -16.21 -27.64 17.79
C LYS A 202 -17.62 -27.93 17.27
N LYS A 203 -18.67 -27.47 17.95
CA LYS A 203 -20.08 -27.73 17.60
C LYS A 203 -20.88 -26.43 17.64
N LEU A 204 -20.61 -25.58 16.65
CA LEU A 204 -21.23 -24.28 16.54
C LEU A 204 -22.71 -24.37 16.08
N PRO A 205 -23.60 -23.49 16.59
CA PRO A 205 -25.03 -23.47 16.21
C PRO A 205 -25.26 -23.36 14.69
N SER A 206 -26.43 -23.79 14.19
CA SER A 206 -26.75 -23.68 12.76
C SER A 206 -26.68 -22.25 12.21
N ARG A 207 -27.04 -21.25 13.03
CA ARG A 207 -26.95 -19.81 12.73
C ARG A 207 -25.84 -19.14 13.55
N SER A 208 -24.61 -19.48 13.22
CA SER A 208 -23.38 -18.92 13.80
C SER A 208 -22.32 -18.80 12.70
N ILE A 209 -21.17 -18.18 12.98
CA ILE A 209 -20.04 -18.05 12.07
C ILE A 209 -19.18 -19.30 12.20
N LYS A 210 -18.97 -20.03 11.10
CA LYS A 210 -18.31 -21.34 11.07
C LYS A 210 -17.11 -21.42 10.15
N THR A 211 -17.01 -20.53 9.17
CA THR A 211 -15.90 -20.53 8.20
C THR A 211 -15.06 -19.25 8.29
N PRO A 212 -13.78 -19.30 7.88
CA PRO A 212 -12.94 -18.10 7.78
C PRO A 212 -13.56 -17.01 6.89
N GLN A 213 -14.27 -17.38 5.82
CA GLN A 213 -14.91 -16.44 4.89
C GLN A 213 -16.08 -15.70 5.55
N GLU A 214 -16.88 -16.39 6.35
CA GLU A 214 -17.97 -15.79 7.13
C GLU A 214 -17.41 -14.85 8.21
N LEU A 215 -16.27 -15.22 8.81
CA LEU A 215 -15.57 -14.37 9.77
C LEU A 215 -14.95 -13.13 9.10
N LEU A 216 -14.38 -13.29 7.91
CA LEU A 216 -13.91 -12.17 7.11
C LEU A 216 -15.05 -11.22 6.76
N LEU A 217 -16.24 -11.75 6.42
CA LEU A 217 -17.43 -10.94 6.16
C LEU A 217 -17.82 -10.12 7.40
N LEU A 218 -17.80 -10.70 8.61
CA LEU A 218 -18.00 -9.95 9.86
C LEU A 218 -17.04 -8.77 9.98
N HIS A 219 -15.74 -9.00 9.77
CA HIS A 219 -14.74 -7.95 9.89
C HIS A 219 -14.92 -6.85 8.83
N ARG A 220 -15.19 -7.20 7.57
CA ARG A 220 -15.45 -6.23 6.50
C ARG A 220 -16.67 -5.36 6.77
N ILE A 221 -17.76 -5.96 7.23
CA ILE A 221 -18.99 -5.22 7.58
C ILE A 221 -18.73 -4.31 8.78
N THR A 222 -18.00 -4.80 9.80
CA THR A 222 -17.71 -4.00 11.00
C THR A 222 -16.73 -2.86 10.70
N GLU A 223 -15.78 -3.05 9.80
CA GLU A 223 -14.87 -2.00 9.32
C GLU A 223 -15.62 -0.89 8.59
N ALA A 224 -16.54 -1.25 7.70
CA ALA A 224 -17.25 -0.27 6.88
C ALA A 224 -18.40 0.43 7.61
N LEU A 225 -19.06 -0.24 8.56
CA LEU A 225 -20.33 0.24 9.16
C LEU A 225 -20.32 0.30 10.70
N GLY A 226 -19.37 -0.38 11.34
CA GLY A 226 -19.24 -0.44 12.80
C GLY A 226 -18.33 0.66 13.34
N LYS A 227 -18.18 0.68 14.66
CA LYS A 227 -17.18 1.54 15.31
C LYS A 227 -15.83 0.81 15.41
N PRO A 228 -14.68 1.51 15.38
CA PRO A 228 -13.36 0.89 15.53
C PRO A 228 -13.24 -0.01 16.78
N GLU A 229 -13.86 0.39 17.89
CA GLU A 229 -13.81 -0.38 19.15
C GLU A 229 -14.52 -1.73 19.04
N GLN A 230 -15.60 -1.83 18.27
CA GLN A 230 -16.33 -3.07 18.06
C GLN A 230 -15.54 -4.04 17.17
N ARG A 231 -14.85 -3.52 16.15
CA ARG A 231 -13.95 -4.32 15.33
C ARG A 231 -12.82 -4.90 16.19
N LEU A 232 -12.23 -4.06 17.05
CA LEU A 232 -11.19 -4.47 17.98
C LEU A 232 -11.70 -5.51 18.98
N GLU A 233 -12.93 -5.38 19.46
CA GLU A 233 -13.58 -6.39 20.31
C GLU A 233 -13.64 -7.75 19.61
N TYR A 234 -14.08 -7.81 18.34
CA TYR A 234 -14.12 -9.06 17.59
C TYR A 234 -12.73 -9.63 17.31
N LEU A 235 -11.73 -8.79 16.99
CA LEU A 235 -10.36 -9.24 16.74
C LEU A 235 -9.69 -9.81 17.99
N ASN A 236 -9.98 -9.26 19.16
CA ASN A 236 -9.44 -9.74 20.44
C ASN A 236 -10.25 -10.91 21.03
N ASP A 237 -11.40 -11.22 20.46
CA ASP A 237 -12.28 -12.28 20.97
C ASP A 237 -11.66 -13.67 20.70
N PRO A 238 -11.63 -14.59 21.68
CA PRO A 238 -11.03 -15.91 21.48
C PRO A 238 -11.83 -16.81 20.51
N THR A 239 -13.09 -16.49 20.22
CA THR A 239 -13.97 -17.28 19.34
C THR A 239 -14.18 -16.68 17.96
N LEU A 240 -13.93 -15.38 17.80
CA LEU A 240 -14.06 -14.65 16.53
C LEU A 240 -12.76 -13.98 16.07
N GLY A 241 -11.74 -13.91 16.91
CA GLY A 241 -10.46 -13.31 16.56
C GLY A 241 -9.61 -14.22 15.64
N PRO A 242 -8.44 -13.72 15.20
CA PRO A 242 -7.49 -14.49 14.40
C PRO A 242 -7.04 -15.81 15.06
N GLU A 243 -7.10 -15.85 16.39
CA GLU A 243 -6.70 -17.00 17.17
C GLU A 243 -7.83 -18.03 17.39
N SER A 244 -9.04 -17.75 16.90
CA SER A 244 -10.22 -18.61 17.06
C SER A 244 -10.13 -19.91 16.27
N ALA A 245 -10.86 -20.94 16.71
CA ALA A 245 -10.94 -22.21 15.99
C ALA A 245 -11.50 -22.05 14.57
N VAL A 246 -12.41 -21.08 14.38
CA VAL A 246 -13.03 -20.77 13.08
C VAL A 246 -12.01 -20.12 12.13
N ALA A 247 -11.19 -19.18 12.62
CA ALA A 247 -10.11 -18.59 11.84
C ALA A 247 -9.01 -19.61 11.53
N LYS A 248 -8.72 -20.49 12.48
CA LYS A 248 -7.69 -21.53 12.45
C LYS A 248 -8.15 -22.81 11.74
N ALA A 249 -8.71 -22.69 10.54
CA ALA A 249 -9.03 -23.83 9.67
C ALA A 249 -7.77 -24.54 9.12
N TRP A 250 -6.79 -24.83 9.99
CA TRP A 250 -5.46 -25.33 9.65
C TRP A 250 -5.50 -26.64 8.90
N GLN A 251 -6.44 -27.53 9.22
CA GLN A 251 -6.58 -28.81 8.52
C GLN A 251 -6.99 -28.59 7.05
N GLU A 252 -7.95 -27.71 6.80
CA GLU A 252 -8.39 -27.38 5.44
C GLU A 252 -7.30 -26.66 4.66
N LEU A 253 -6.61 -25.70 5.30
CA LEU A 253 -5.47 -25.02 4.71
C LEU A 253 -4.34 -25.99 4.35
N PHE A 254 -4.04 -26.94 5.26
CA PHE A 254 -3.01 -27.96 5.05
C PHE A 254 -3.36 -28.87 3.87
N GLU A 255 -4.57 -29.42 3.81
CA GLU A 255 -4.97 -30.31 2.70
C GLU A 255 -5.08 -29.55 1.37
N THR A 256 -5.56 -28.30 1.39
CA THR A 256 -5.65 -27.46 0.18
C THR A 256 -4.27 -27.17 -0.38
N THR A 257 -3.35 -26.65 0.45
CA THR A 257 -1.99 -26.32 0.02
C THR A 257 -1.20 -27.57 -0.40
N LYS A 258 -1.36 -28.70 0.30
CA LYS A 258 -0.82 -30.00 -0.12
C LYS A 258 -1.32 -30.43 -1.50
N SER A 259 -2.62 -30.28 -1.76
CA SER A 259 -3.23 -30.61 -3.06
C SER A 259 -2.67 -29.73 -4.17
N LEU A 260 -2.56 -28.42 -3.93
CA LEU A 260 -1.99 -27.46 -4.86
C LEU A 260 -0.52 -27.78 -5.19
N LEU A 261 0.31 -28.05 -4.17
CA LEU A 261 1.71 -28.42 -4.36
C LEU A 261 1.86 -29.73 -5.15
N LYS A 262 1.01 -30.73 -4.86
CA LYS A 262 1.01 -31.99 -5.63
C LYS A 262 0.64 -31.75 -7.09
N ARG A 263 -0.37 -30.92 -7.36
CA ARG A 263 -0.78 -30.55 -8.73
C ARG A 263 0.33 -29.83 -9.47
N ALA A 264 1.03 -28.91 -8.80
CA ALA A 264 2.11 -28.13 -9.38
C ALA A 264 3.23 -28.97 -10.03
N ARG A 265 3.49 -30.16 -9.48
CA ARG A 265 4.49 -31.11 -9.99
C ARG A 265 3.92 -32.30 -10.77
N THR A 266 2.61 -32.31 -11.04
CA THR A 266 1.95 -33.39 -11.78
C THR A 266 1.65 -32.93 -13.20
N LYS A 267 2.05 -33.74 -14.18
CA LYS A 267 1.73 -33.47 -15.59
C LYS A 267 0.24 -33.67 -15.83
N ASP A 268 -0.36 -32.75 -16.59
CA ASP A 268 -1.75 -32.86 -17.04
C ASP A 268 -1.92 -33.95 -18.13
N GLU A 269 -3.14 -34.10 -18.65
CA GLU A 269 -3.46 -35.09 -19.70
C GLU A 269 -2.65 -34.87 -20.99
N SER A 270 -2.12 -33.67 -21.21
CA SER A 270 -1.26 -33.32 -22.35
C SER A 270 0.23 -33.57 -22.08
N GLY A 271 0.58 -34.02 -20.88
CA GLY A 271 1.96 -34.25 -20.45
C GLY A 271 2.70 -32.98 -20.03
N GLN A 272 2.01 -31.85 -19.84
CA GLN A 272 2.59 -30.55 -19.47
C GLN A 272 2.40 -30.22 -17.99
N LEU A 273 3.28 -29.40 -17.43
CA LEU A 273 3.17 -28.85 -16.07
C LEU A 273 2.46 -27.48 -16.11
N SER A 274 1.20 -27.47 -16.55
CA SER A 274 0.40 -26.24 -16.70
C SER A 274 0.12 -25.52 -15.37
N GLU A 275 0.23 -26.23 -14.24
CA GLU A 275 -0.08 -25.72 -12.90
C GLU A 275 1.17 -25.46 -12.04
N SER A 276 2.37 -25.40 -12.61
CA SER A 276 3.62 -25.24 -11.83
C SER A 276 3.64 -23.98 -10.95
N GLY A 277 2.89 -22.94 -11.32
CA GLY A 277 2.71 -21.73 -10.51
C GLY A 277 2.05 -21.97 -9.14
N MET A 278 1.42 -23.14 -8.93
CA MET A 278 0.90 -23.53 -7.61
C MET A 278 2.02 -23.89 -6.61
N SER A 279 3.29 -23.96 -7.04
CA SER A 279 4.48 -24.05 -6.18
C SER A 279 4.98 -22.70 -5.67
N ASP A 280 4.14 -21.67 -5.69
CA ASP A 280 4.45 -20.35 -5.14
C ASP A 280 4.86 -20.40 -3.66
N TRP A 281 5.70 -19.45 -3.24
CA TRP A 281 6.17 -19.37 -1.86
C TRP A 281 5.02 -19.20 -0.86
N ILE A 282 3.95 -18.47 -1.21
CA ILE A 282 2.79 -18.31 -0.32
C ILE A 282 2.12 -19.64 0.00
N VAL A 283 2.09 -20.57 -0.97
CA VAL A 283 1.52 -21.91 -0.81
C VAL A 283 2.41 -22.75 0.09
N TRP A 284 3.73 -22.73 -0.13
CA TRP A 284 4.71 -23.40 0.75
C TRP A 284 4.66 -22.88 2.19
N GLU A 285 4.58 -21.56 2.36
CA GLU A 285 4.49 -20.93 3.67
C GLU A 285 3.21 -21.33 4.40
N ALA A 286 2.06 -21.26 3.72
CA ALA A 286 0.78 -21.69 4.28
C ALA A 286 0.77 -23.18 4.61
N PHE A 287 1.40 -24.02 3.78
CA PHE A 287 1.53 -25.45 4.02
C PHE A 287 2.37 -25.77 5.26
N ILE A 288 3.53 -25.11 5.40
CA ILE A 288 4.41 -25.30 6.57
C ILE A 288 3.74 -24.77 7.83
N ARG A 289 3.14 -23.58 7.76
CA ARG A 289 2.48 -22.95 8.91
C ARG A 289 1.32 -23.80 9.41
N SER A 290 0.46 -24.28 8.52
CA SER A 290 -0.64 -25.17 8.89
C SER A 290 -0.15 -26.50 9.45
N ALA A 291 0.93 -27.08 8.90
CA ALA A 291 1.54 -28.29 9.45
C ALA A 291 2.05 -28.12 10.89
N VAL A 292 2.70 -26.98 11.18
CA VAL A 292 3.24 -26.65 12.50
C VAL A 292 2.13 -26.46 13.52
N GLU A 293 1.05 -25.77 13.13
CA GLU A 293 -0.10 -25.50 14.00
C GLU A 293 -0.96 -26.75 14.29
N LEU A 294 -0.95 -27.74 13.40
CA LEU A 294 -1.56 -29.05 13.67
C LEU A 294 -0.83 -29.83 14.78
N ARG A 295 0.38 -29.40 15.19
CA ARG A 295 1.17 -29.88 16.35
C ARG A 295 1.44 -31.39 16.42
N ASN A 296 1.20 -32.13 15.33
CA ASN A 296 1.48 -33.56 15.21
C ASN A 296 2.79 -33.78 14.44
N LEU A 297 3.47 -34.91 14.64
CA LEU A 297 4.68 -35.26 13.88
C LEU A 297 4.36 -35.64 12.42
N GLU A 298 3.22 -36.29 12.20
CA GLU A 298 2.77 -36.74 10.86
C GLU A 298 2.71 -35.61 9.81
N PRO A 299 2.07 -34.43 10.04
CA PRO A 299 2.10 -33.32 9.09
C PRO A 299 3.50 -32.86 8.69
N LYS A 300 4.50 -32.92 9.59
CA LYS A 300 5.87 -32.50 9.29
C LYS A 300 6.55 -33.46 8.32
N ASP A 301 6.37 -34.76 8.53
CA ASP A 301 6.92 -35.77 7.62
C ASP A 301 6.29 -35.67 6.23
N VAL A 302 5.00 -35.33 6.15
CA VAL A 302 4.30 -35.04 4.90
C VAL A 302 4.90 -33.81 4.19
N VAL A 303 5.20 -32.72 4.93
CA VAL A 303 5.88 -31.55 4.36
C VAL A 303 7.26 -31.93 3.80
N ILE A 304 8.06 -32.68 4.56
CA ILE A 304 9.39 -33.12 4.13
C ILE A 304 9.30 -34.05 2.91
N ALA A 305 8.31 -34.94 2.86
CA ALA A 305 8.06 -35.81 1.72
C ALA A 305 7.71 -35.00 0.47
N GLU A 306 6.87 -33.98 0.61
CA GLU A 306 6.47 -33.12 -0.52
C GLU A 306 7.64 -32.26 -1.02
N VAL A 307 8.49 -31.76 -0.11
CA VAL A 307 9.76 -31.11 -0.45
C VAL A 307 10.66 -32.06 -1.25
N LYS A 308 10.86 -33.29 -0.78
CA LYS A 308 11.67 -34.29 -1.49
C LYS A 308 11.12 -34.58 -2.88
N ALA A 309 9.80 -34.67 -3.03
CA ALA A 309 9.16 -34.91 -4.32
C ALA A 309 9.36 -33.76 -5.32
N HIS A 310 9.36 -32.50 -4.85
CA HIS A 310 9.66 -31.33 -5.70
C HIS A 310 11.15 -31.24 -6.06
N LEU A 311 12.03 -31.72 -5.19
CA LEU A 311 13.48 -31.71 -5.41
C LEU A 311 14.01 -32.94 -6.15
N ASP A 312 13.16 -33.91 -6.44
CA ASP A 312 13.51 -35.10 -7.20
C ASP A 312 14.07 -34.71 -8.58
N PRO A 313 15.22 -35.26 -9.01
CA PRO A 313 15.78 -34.98 -10.33
C PRO A 313 14.83 -35.33 -11.50
N THR A 314 13.95 -36.32 -11.32
CA THR A 314 12.94 -36.73 -12.31
C THR A 314 11.75 -35.78 -12.37
N CYS A 315 11.58 -34.93 -11.36
CA CYS A 315 10.58 -33.87 -11.37
C CYS A 315 11.05 -32.76 -12.32
N GLU A 316 10.39 -32.59 -13.46
CA GLU A 316 10.76 -31.62 -14.51
C GLU A 316 10.31 -30.18 -14.20
N ILE A 317 9.91 -29.88 -12.95
CA ILE A 317 9.50 -28.53 -12.55
C ILE A 317 10.67 -27.53 -12.65
N ASP A 318 10.38 -26.30 -13.03
CA ASP A 318 11.38 -25.25 -13.26
C ASP A 318 12.28 -24.98 -12.02
N LYS A 319 13.51 -24.54 -12.28
CA LYS A 319 14.50 -24.25 -11.23
C LYS A 319 14.02 -23.19 -10.23
N SER A 320 13.23 -22.21 -10.66
CA SER A 320 12.62 -21.18 -9.80
C SER A 320 11.68 -21.81 -8.76
N TRP A 321 10.81 -22.74 -9.15
CA TRP A 321 9.92 -23.45 -8.22
C TRP A 321 10.66 -24.44 -7.32
N LYS A 322 11.72 -25.08 -7.83
CA LYS A 322 12.62 -25.91 -7.00
C LYS A 322 13.36 -25.09 -5.93
N ARG A 323 13.58 -23.79 -6.16
CA ARG A 323 14.12 -22.87 -5.14
C ARG A 323 13.17 -22.78 -3.95
N ASN A 324 11.87 -22.58 -4.19
CA ASN A 324 10.86 -22.49 -3.13
C ASN A 324 10.79 -23.78 -2.30
N ALA A 325 10.83 -24.96 -2.95
CA ALA A 325 10.89 -26.23 -2.23
C ALA A 325 12.19 -26.39 -1.40
N SER A 326 13.31 -25.85 -1.87
CA SER A 326 14.58 -25.85 -1.13
C SER A 326 14.55 -24.88 0.05
N LEU A 327 13.88 -23.73 -0.10
CA LEU A 327 13.67 -22.76 0.97
C LEU A 327 12.67 -23.30 2.02
N ALA A 328 11.66 -24.03 1.58
CA ALA A 328 10.71 -24.73 2.43
C ALA A 328 11.42 -25.73 3.37
N LEU A 329 12.45 -26.42 2.87
CA LEU A 329 13.32 -27.28 3.71
C LEU A 329 14.02 -26.49 4.82
N VAL A 330 14.56 -25.31 4.50
CA VAL A 330 15.18 -24.43 5.51
C VAL A 330 14.13 -24.04 6.56
N LYS A 331 12.97 -23.55 6.12
CA LYS A 331 11.91 -23.09 7.01
C LYS A 331 11.39 -24.17 7.96
N ILE A 332 11.08 -25.38 7.46
CA ILE A 332 10.57 -26.46 8.32
C ILE A 332 11.60 -26.92 9.36
N THR A 333 12.90 -26.90 9.03
CA THR A 333 13.99 -27.20 9.99
C THR A 333 14.08 -26.15 11.09
N PHE A 334 13.97 -24.87 10.75
CA PHE A 334 14.00 -23.78 11.73
C PHE A 334 12.80 -23.82 12.69
N VAL A 335 11.59 -24.00 12.16
CA VAL A 335 10.37 -24.04 12.98
C VAL A 335 10.27 -25.33 13.81
N SER A 336 10.85 -26.44 13.35
CA SER A 336 10.85 -27.70 14.11
C SER A 336 11.90 -27.74 15.23
N SER A 337 12.88 -26.85 15.22
CA SER A 337 13.94 -26.78 16.22
C SER A 337 13.47 -25.98 17.45
N SER A 338 12.57 -26.53 18.25
CA SER A 338 12.13 -25.94 19.52
C SER A 338 13.16 -26.19 20.64
N PRO A 339 13.45 -25.20 21.51
CA PRO A 339 14.36 -25.37 22.67
C PRO A 339 13.96 -26.50 23.63
N PHE A 340 12.69 -26.92 23.60
CA PHE A 340 12.11 -27.87 24.55
C PHE A 340 12.03 -29.31 24.03
N GLN A 341 12.39 -29.60 22.77
CA GLN A 341 12.25 -30.92 22.14
C GLN A 341 13.54 -31.76 22.04
N GLY A 342 14.60 -31.39 22.75
CA GLY A 342 15.65 -32.34 23.16
C GLY A 342 16.64 -32.84 22.10
N GLN A 343 16.44 -32.57 20.80
CA GLN A 343 17.52 -32.65 19.81
C GLN A 343 17.47 -31.45 18.84
N PRO A 344 18.45 -30.52 18.91
CA PRO A 344 18.57 -29.47 17.92
C PRO A 344 18.94 -30.10 16.58
N HIS A 345 18.05 -30.04 15.58
CA HIS A 345 18.45 -30.28 14.21
C HIS A 345 19.48 -29.22 13.83
N ASP A 346 20.67 -29.63 13.40
CA ASP A 346 21.72 -28.71 12.97
C ASP A 346 21.16 -27.82 11.83
N ARG A 347 21.00 -26.52 12.11
CA ARG A 347 20.40 -25.54 11.19
C ARG A 347 21.37 -25.10 10.11
N ILE A 348 22.67 -25.25 10.34
CA ILE A 348 23.73 -24.82 9.42
C ILE A 348 23.73 -25.65 8.12
N PRO A 349 23.68 -26.99 8.14
CA PRO A 349 23.66 -27.81 6.92
C PRO A 349 22.58 -27.45 5.91
N VAL A 350 21.37 -27.08 6.35
CA VAL A 350 20.28 -26.72 5.41
C VAL A 350 20.53 -25.36 4.74
N ILE A 351 21.13 -24.40 5.47
CA ILE A 351 21.58 -23.12 4.91
C ILE A 351 22.69 -23.34 3.88
N ILE A 352 23.70 -24.14 4.22
CA ILE A 352 24.83 -24.45 3.34
C ILE A 352 24.35 -25.15 2.06
N LYS A 353 23.46 -26.14 2.19
CA LYS A 353 22.88 -26.84 1.04
C LYS A 353 22.09 -25.91 0.13
N TYR A 354 21.38 -24.93 0.70
CA TYR A 354 20.68 -23.91 -0.07
C TYR A 354 21.68 -23.03 -0.84
N LEU A 355 22.71 -22.50 -0.17
CA LEU A 355 23.76 -21.67 -0.78
C LEU A 355 24.50 -22.40 -1.89
N GLN A 356 24.81 -23.69 -1.72
CA GLN A 356 25.45 -24.51 -2.76
C GLN A 356 24.63 -24.58 -4.06
N LYS A 357 23.30 -24.57 -3.96
CA LYS A 357 22.40 -24.74 -5.11
C LYS A 357 21.90 -23.42 -5.70
N TYR A 358 21.65 -22.42 -4.86
CA TYR A 358 21.04 -21.13 -5.25
C TYR A 358 21.87 -19.92 -4.85
N GLY A 359 23.09 -20.07 -4.34
CA GLY A 359 23.93 -18.94 -3.93
C GLY A 359 24.27 -17.96 -5.06
N SER A 360 24.15 -18.38 -6.32
CA SER A 360 24.30 -17.50 -7.50
C SER A 360 23.03 -16.75 -7.90
N ALA A 361 21.90 -16.94 -7.21
CA ALA A 361 20.68 -16.17 -7.42
C ALA A 361 20.77 -14.84 -6.67
N SER A 362 20.31 -13.74 -7.27
CA SER A 362 20.24 -12.41 -6.64
C SER A 362 19.43 -12.41 -5.34
N THR A 363 18.45 -13.31 -5.24
CA THR A 363 17.54 -13.44 -4.09
C THR A 363 18.14 -14.17 -2.89
N ALA A 364 19.27 -14.89 -3.04
CA ALA A 364 19.72 -15.88 -2.05
C ALA A 364 19.99 -15.27 -0.66
N TYR A 365 20.46 -14.03 -0.60
CA TYR A 365 20.60 -13.31 0.66
C TYR A 365 19.23 -13.04 1.33
N ASN A 366 18.26 -12.49 0.58
CA ASN A 366 16.93 -12.19 1.10
C ASN A 366 16.19 -13.46 1.55
N ASP A 367 16.40 -14.57 0.84
CA ASP A 367 15.86 -15.88 1.20
C ASP A 367 16.35 -16.36 2.55
N LEU A 368 17.65 -16.20 2.82
CA LEU A 368 18.30 -16.77 4.00
C LEU A 368 18.35 -15.82 5.19
N ARG A 369 18.30 -14.51 4.97
CA ARG A 369 18.36 -13.48 6.01
C ARG A 369 17.39 -13.76 7.18
N PRO A 370 16.08 -14.02 6.98
CA PRO A 370 15.15 -14.28 8.09
C PRO A 370 15.51 -15.50 8.95
N PHE A 371 16.26 -16.47 8.39
CA PHE A 371 16.71 -17.66 9.09
C PHE A 371 18.05 -17.45 9.79
N VAL A 372 18.98 -16.73 9.15
CA VAL A 372 20.28 -16.38 9.74
C VAL A 372 20.12 -15.52 10.99
N GLU A 373 19.14 -14.61 10.99
CA GLU A 373 18.79 -13.77 12.14
C GLU A 373 18.37 -14.59 13.38
N GLN A 374 17.76 -15.76 13.17
CA GLN A 374 17.30 -16.68 14.24
C GLN A 374 18.40 -17.60 14.80
N LEU A 375 19.62 -17.57 14.23
CA LEU A 375 20.75 -18.35 14.74
C LEU A 375 21.23 -17.79 16.08
N ASN A 376 21.65 -18.67 16.99
CA ASN A 376 22.34 -18.25 18.21
C ASN A 376 23.78 -17.81 17.90
N VAL A 377 24.46 -17.21 18.89
CA VAL A 377 25.82 -16.66 18.73
C VAL A 377 26.84 -17.71 18.24
N GLU A 378 26.76 -18.95 18.71
CA GLU A 378 27.71 -20.01 18.33
C GLU A 378 27.45 -20.53 16.90
N ASP A 379 26.18 -20.71 16.52
CA ASP A 379 25.80 -21.07 15.15
C ASP A 379 26.16 -19.97 14.16
N ARG A 380 26.03 -18.69 14.55
CA ARG A 380 26.47 -17.53 13.74
C ARG A 380 27.98 -17.55 13.51
N LYS A 381 28.79 -17.80 14.55
CA LYS A 381 30.26 -17.95 14.42
C LYS A 381 30.61 -19.11 13.49
N ARG A 382 29.97 -20.27 13.68
CA ARG A 382 30.19 -21.46 12.84
C ARG A 382 29.85 -21.19 11.37
N LEU A 383 28.72 -20.53 11.10
CA LEU A 383 28.35 -20.13 9.74
C LEU A 383 29.37 -19.16 9.14
N LEU A 384 29.79 -18.15 9.90
CA LEU A 384 30.80 -17.18 9.48
C LEU A 384 32.13 -17.85 9.13
N GLU A 385 32.60 -18.80 9.94
CA GLU A 385 33.83 -19.55 9.65
C GLU A 385 33.74 -20.35 8.34
N LEU A 386 32.58 -20.97 8.05
CA LEU A 386 32.36 -21.70 6.80
C LEU A 386 32.34 -20.76 5.59
N ILE A 387 31.72 -19.59 5.74
CA ILE A 387 31.70 -18.52 4.73
C ILE A 387 33.13 -18.02 4.44
N LEU A 388 33.91 -17.72 5.48
CA LEU A 388 35.26 -17.16 5.36
C LEU A 388 36.27 -18.12 4.73
N LYS A 389 36.10 -19.44 4.94
CA LYS A 389 36.97 -20.47 4.36
C LYS A 389 36.67 -20.77 2.89
N ASP A 390 35.69 -20.08 2.27
CA ASP A 390 35.07 -20.43 0.98
C ASP A 390 34.66 -21.91 0.90
N ALA A 391 34.42 -22.53 2.07
CA ALA A 391 34.13 -23.95 2.21
C ALA A 391 32.72 -24.32 1.70
N ILE A 392 31.89 -23.29 1.44
CA ILE A 392 30.51 -23.44 0.98
C ILE A 392 30.48 -23.88 -0.48
N PHE A 393 31.40 -23.36 -1.30
CA PHE A 393 31.43 -23.58 -2.75
C PHE A 393 32.58 -24.50 -3.19
N GLU A 394 33.05 -25.40 -2.32
CA GLU A 394 34.16 -26.32 -2.65
C GLU A 394 33.85 -27.16 -3.90
N GLY A 395 34.60 -26.89 -4.97
CA GLY A 395 34.39 -27.41 -6.33
C GLY A 395 34.89 -26.47 -7.44
N LEU A 396 35.17 -25.20 -7.12
CA LEU A 396 35.59 -24.15 -8.09
C LEU A 396 36.99 -23.58 -7.77
N LYS A 397 37.92 -24.42 -7.32
CA LYS A 397 39.23 -23.99 -6.78
C LYS A 397 40.26 -23.51 -7.82
N GLU A 398 39.94 -23.41 -9.11
CA GLU A 398 40.97 -23.14 -10.13
C GLU A 398 40.83 -21.88 -10.97
N ASP A 399 39.89 -20.97 -10.70
CA ASP A 399 40.01 -19.63 -11.29
C ASP A 399 39.45 -18.56 -10.36
N LYS A 400 40.34 -17.70 -9.86
CA LYS A 400 39.98 -16.41 -9.26
C LYS A 400 39.51 -15.40 -10.30
N ASP A 401 39.18 -15.85 -11.50
CA ASP A 401 38.74 -14.98 -12.57
C ASP A 401 37.22 -14.74 -12.45
N PHE A 402 36.83 -13.47 -12.43
CA PHE A 402 35.45 -12.97 -12.43
C PHE A 402 34.72 -13.22 -13.77
N LYS A 403 34.86 -14.43 -14.33
CA LYS A 403 34.43 -14.78 -15.70
C LYS A 403 32.92 -14.88 -15.89
N THR A 404 32.11 -15.00 -14.82
CA THR A 404 30.65 -15.19 -14.94
C THR A 404 29.84 -14.37 -13.93
N ALA A 405 28.67 -13.88 -14.35
CA ALA A 405 27.70 -13.20 -13.50
C ALA A 405 27.30 -14.03 -12.27
N ASN A 406 27.15 -15.34 -12.44
CA ASN A 406 26.83 -16.25 -11.35
C ASN A 406 27.87 -16.23 -10.22
N ARG A 407 29.17 -16.16 -10.53
CA ARG A 407 30.22 -16.11 -9.51
C ARG A 407 30.26 -14.75 -8.81
N ILE A 408 30.05 -13.67 -9.54
CA ILE A 408 29.92 -12.33 -8.96
C ILE A 408 28.74 -12.30 -7.97
N THR A 409 27.57 -12.79 -8.37
CA THR A 409 26.39 -12.86 -7.50
C THR A 409 26.62 -13.72 -6.25
N GLN A 410 27.31 -14.86 -6.37
CA GLN A 410 27.71 -15.68 -5.21
C GLN A 410 28.57 -14.90 -4.21
N LEU A 411 29.58 -14.19 -4.71
CA LEU A 411 30.45 -13.37 -3.87
C LEU A 411 29.64 -12.26 -3.20
N VAL A 412 28.82 -11.53 -3.96
CA VAL A 412 27.94 -10.48 -3.42
C VAL A 412 27.06 -11.01 -2.29
N ASN A 413 26.36 -12.13 -2.47
CA ASN A 413 25.53 -12.74 -1.42
C ASN A 413 26.35 -13.15 -0.19
N THR A 414 27.56 -13.67 -0.40
CA THR A 414 28.50 -14.03 0.67
C THR A 414 28.91 -12.80 1.48
N TYR A 415 29.18 -11.66 0.84
CA TYR A 415 29.48 -10.41 1.54
C TYR A 415 28.28 -9.85 2.31
N LYS A 416 27.08 -9.89 1.73
CA LYS A 416 25.86 -9.48 2.44
C LYS A 416 25.64 -10.31 3.71
N LEU A 417 25.85 -11.62 3.64
CA LEU A 417 25.77 -12.51 4.82
C LEU A 417 26.88 -12.25 5.84
N ARG A 418 28.13 -12.00 5.40
CA ARG A 418 29.22 -11.59 6.30
C ARG A 418 28.84 -10.32 7.06
N TYR A 419 28.37 -9.30 6.34
CA TYR A 419 27.94 -8.03 6.92
C TYR A 419 26.83 -8.22 7.98
N LEU A 420 25.80 -9.00 7.64
CA LEU A 420 24.70 -9.32 8.56
C LEU A 420 25.22 -9.94 9.87
N LEU A 421 26.15 -10.90 9.76
CA LEU A 421 26.71 -11.64 10.89
C LEU A 421 27.71 -10.84 11.74
N THR A 422 28.54 -10.00 11.11
CA THR A 422 29.65 -9.30 11.81
C THR A 422 29.30 -7.89 12.25
N SER A 423 28.27 -7.29 11.68
CA SER A 423 27.98 -5.87 11.85
C SER A 423 26.53 -5.63 12.22
N SER A 424 25.59 -6.00 11.36
CA SER A 424 24.20 -5.60 11.55
C SER A 424 23.53 -6.27 12.77
N LEU A 425 23.65 -7.60 12.93
CA LEU A 425 23.07 -8.31 14.08
C LEU A 425 23.67 -7.88 15.42
N PRO A 426 25.01 -7.81 15.58
CA PRO A 426 25.61 -7.31 16.81
C PRO A 426 25.17 -5.88 17.17
N GLU A 427 25.06 -4.97 16.19
CA GLU A 427 24.63 -3.59 16.41
C GLU A 427 23.19 -3.52 16.93
N TYR A 428 22.29 -4.28 16.32
CA TYR A 428 20.91 -4.40 16.79
C TYR A 428 20.84 -4.89 18.25
N GLU A 429 21.61 -5.92 18.59
CA GLU A 429 21.67 -6.45 19.96
C GLU A 429 22.22 -5.43 20.97
N ILE A 430 23.21 -4.63 20.58
CA ILE A 430 23.74 -3.53 21.40
C ILE A 430 22.66 -2.47 21.64
N ARG A 431 21.96 -2.04 20.60
CA ARG A 431 20.89 -1.01 20.70
C ARG A 431 19.71 -1.47 21.52
N GLU A 432 19.37 -2.75 21.44
CA GLU A 432 18.28 -3.34 22.22
C GLU A 432 18.62 -3.49 23.71
N SER A 433 19.91 -3.43 24.08
CA SER A 433 20.35 -3.56 25.46
C SER A 433 19.82 -2.44 26.37
N ALA A 434 19.43 -2.82 27.60
CA ALA A 434 18.92 -1.87 28.59
C ALA A 434 19.94 -0.78 28.97
N ALA A 435 21.23 -1.07 28.83
CA ALA A 435 22.31 -0.11 29.07
C ALA A 435 22.33 1.00 28.01
N TYR A 436 22.07 0.66 26.74
CA TYR A 436 22.00 1.66 25.66
C TYR A 436 20.74 2.52 25.76
N LYS A 437 19.58 1.90 26.04
CA LYS A 437 18.28 2.60 26.18
C LYS A 437 18.24 3.62 27.34
N SER A 438 19.09 3.48 28.35
CA SER A 438 19.15 4.40 29.49
C SER A 438 20.06 5.63 29.30
N ASN A 439 20.92 5.64 28.28
CA ASN A 439 22.01 6.62 28.13
C ASN A 439 21.92 7.47 26.84
N HIS A 440 20.71 7.82 26.40
CA HIS A 440 20.42 8.59 25.18
C HIS A 440 20.99 10.02 25.11
N LYS A 441 21.87 10.44 26.04
CA LYS A 441 22.42 11.79 26.09
C LYS A 441 23.82 11.97 25.52
N ASN A 442 24.55 10.93 25.11
CA ASN A 442 25.84 11.05 24.42
C ASN A 442 26.30 9.67 23.91
N SER A 443 25.75 9.14 22.83
CA SER A 443 26.21 7.86 22.26
C SER A 443 26.63 8.01 20.81
N GLY A 444 27.76 8.72 20.62
CA GLY A 444 28.57 8.63 19.41
C GLY A 444 29.67 7.58 19.53
N GLU A 445 29.43 6.46 20.23
CA GLU A 445 30.43 5.40 20.42
C GLU A 445 30.18 4.19 19.50
N GLN A 446 30.89 4.26 18.37
CA GLN A 446 31.62 3.23 17.66
C GLN A 446 30.93 1.88 17.36
N TYR A 447 30.45 1.83 16.12
CA TYR A 447 30.60 0.67 15.23
C TYR A 447 31.92 -0.07 15.48
N SER A 448 31.94 -1.40 15.33
CA SER A 448 33.18 -2.14 15.02
C SER A 448 33.66 -1.70 13.62
N THR A 449 34.24 -0.49 13.56
CA THR A 449 34.71 0.16 12.35
C THR A 449 35.73 -0.70 11.61
N SER A 450 36.45 -1.57 12.33
CA SER A 450 37.41 -2.51 11.77
C SER A 450 36.77 -3.59 10.87
N SER A 451 35.63 -4.15 11.27
CA SER A 451 34.96 -5.23 10.51
C SER A 451 34.27 -4.70 9.26
N LEU A 452 33.55 -3.57 9.40
CA LEU A 452 32.92 -2.87 8.26
C LEU A 452 33.98 -2.41 7.24
N ARG A 453 35.10 -1.88 7.73
CA ARG A 453 36.22 -1.43 6.92
C ARG A 453 36.83 -2.55 6.10
N GLN A 454 37.10 -3.70 6.71
CA GLN A 454 37.64 -4.84 5.98
C GLN A 454 36.66 -5.33 4.91
N LEU A 455 35.36 -5.35 5.24
CA LEU A 455 34.31 -5.76 4.31
C LEU A 455 34.20 -4.82 3.10
N ALA A 456 34.24 -3.50 3.33
CA ALA A 456 34.24 -2.49 2.28
C ALA A 456 35.48 -2.57 1.38
N GLN A 457 36.66 -2.77 1.97
CA GLN A 457 37.91 -2.94 1.23
C GLN A 457 37.91 -4.19 0.36
N ASP A 458 37.42 -5.31 0.90
CA ASP A 458 37.31 -6.56 0.16
C ASP A 458 36.31 -6.40 -1.01
N ALA A 459 35.14 -5.78 -0.78
CA ALA A 459 34.13 -5.54 -1.81
C ALA A 459 34.64 -4.63 -2.94
N ALA A 460 35.33 -3.53 -2.61
CA ALA A 460 35.90 -2.62 -3.59
C ALA A 460 36.94 -3.32 -4.49
N LYS A 461 37.86 -4.09 -3.91
CA LYS A 461 38.86 -4.86 -4.67
C LYS A 461 38.23 -5.84 -5.65
N LEU A 462 37.12 -6.49 -5.26
CA LEU A 462 36.41 -7.42 -6.13
C LEU A 462 35.70 -6.72 -7.27
N TYR A 463 35.09 -5.56 -7.01
CA TYR A 463 34.46 -4.74 -8.04
C TYR A 463 35.48 -4.34 -9.12
N LEU A 464 36.66 -3.89 -8.72
CA LEU A 464 37.70 -3.45 -9.65
C LEU A 464 38.29 -4.58 -10.44
N ALA A 465 38.54 -5.72 -9.79
CA ALA A 465 38.99 -6.91 -10.51
C ALA A 465 37.96 -7.41 -11.52
N ALA A 466 36.66 -7.14 -11.32
CA ALA A 466 35.62 -7.40 -12.31
C ALA A 466 35.61 -6.36 -13.46
N VAL A 467 35.94 -5.09 -13.18
CA VAL A 467 35.96 -3.98 -14.15
C VAL A 467 37.25 -3.97 -15.01
N ASP A 468 38.43 -4.13 -14.40
CA ASP A 468 39.76 -4.11 -15.05
C ASP A 468 39.96 -5.26 -16.05
N GLY A 469 39.15 -6.31 -15.98
CA GLY A 469 39.16 -7.44 -16.91
C GLY A 469 38.72 -7.13 -18.34
N GLY A 470 38.60 -5.84 -18.73
CA GLY A 470 38.36 -5.40 -20.11
C GLY A 470 36.99 -5.78 -20.66
N ARG A 471 35.96 -5.87 -19.82
CA ARG A 471 34.60 -6.24 -20.24
C ARG A 471 33.56 -5.26 -19.72
N ALA A 472 33.64 -4.01 -20.19
CA ALA A 472 32.58 -3.01 -20.13
C ALA A 472 31.31 -3.37 -20.94
N ALA A 473 31.19 -4.62 -21.40
CA ALA A 473 30.10 -5.15 -22.23
C ALA A 473 29.33 -6.28 -21.52
N TRP A 474 29.30 -6.26 -20.18
CA TRP A 474 28.31 -7.07 -19.48
C TRP A 474 27.04 -6.24 -19.54
N ASP A 475 26.03 -6.75 -20.23
CA ASP A 475 24.66 -6.34 -19.96
C ASP A 475 24.54 -6.28 -18.44
N LEU A 476 24.28 -5.08 -17.91
CA LEU A 476 24.01 -4.87 -16.48
C LEU A 476 23.19 -6.06 -16.02
N LEU A 477 23.59 -6.71 -14.91
CA LEU A 477 22.87 -7.84 -14.32
C LEU A 477 21.39 -7.58 -14.53
N PRO A 478 20.64 -8.45 -15.24
CA PRO A 478 19.23 -8.21 -15.47
C PRO A 478 18.64 -7.91 -14.10
N THR A 479 18.27 -6.65 -13.87
CA THR A 479 17.39 -6.33 -12.77
C THR A 479 16.21 -7.23 -13.00
N ASP A 480 15.91 -8.06 -12.02
CA ASP A 480 14.81 -9.01 -12.07
C ASP A 480 13.53 -8.17 -12.15
N THR A 481 13.21 -7.69 -13.34
CA THR A 481 11.88 -7.21 -13.70
C THR A 481 11.08 -8.46 -13.99
N HIS A 482 10.95 -9.34 -12.98
CA HIS A 482 9.94 -10.37 -13.07
C HIS A 482 8.61 -9.62 -13.04
N PRO A 483 7.70 -9.83 -14.01
CA PRO A 483 6.39 -9.16 -14.02
C PRO A 483 5.56 -9.42 -12.75
N ALA A 484 5.98 -10.35 -11.89
CA ALA A 484 5.33 -10.65 -10.61
C ALA A 484 5.81 -9.76 -9.46
N ASP A 485 7.00 -9.16 -9.56
CA ASP A 485 7.53 -8.24 -8.55
C ASP A 485 6.94 -6.82 -8.73
N ASP A 486 6.58 -6.46 -9.97
CA ASP A 486 5.93 -5.19 -10.33
C ASP A 486 4.39 -5.25 -10.30
N LEU A 487 3.79 -6.37 -9.87
CA LEU A 487 2.35 -6.51 -9.73
C LEU A 487 1.93 -6.35 -8.27
N TYR A 488 2.18 -5.17 -7.72
CA TYR A 488 1.44 -4.69 -6.56
C TYR A 488 1.01 -3.22 -6.76
N GLU A 489 -0.31 -3.05 -6.85
CA GLU A 489 -1.07 -1.80 -6.70
C GLU A 489 -0.99 -0.73 -7.81
N ALA A 490 -1.69 -0.99 -8.91
CA ALA A 490 -2.29 0.05 -9.74
C ALA A 490 -3.80 -0.17 -9.90
N HIS A 491 -4.57 -0.25 -8.80
CA HIS A 491 -6.03 -0.14 -8.88
C HIS A 491 -6.61 0.56 -7.64
N SER A 492 -7.47 1.53 -7.94
CA SER A 492 -8.18 2.43 -7.02
C SER A 492 -7.35 3.65 -6.62
N LEU A 493 -7.37 4.71 -7.44
CA LEU A 493 -7.33 6.06 -6.90
C LEU A 493 -8.73 6.32 -6.31
N PRO A 494 -8.92 6.31 -4.97
CA PRO A 494 -10.10 6.94 -4.42
C PRO A 494 -9.99 8.43 -4.74
N ILE A 495 -11.12 9.09 -4.97
CA ILE A 495 -11.20 10.55 -4.88
C ILE A 495 -10.46 10.93 -3.60
N ALA A 496 -9.42 11.77 -3.72
CA ALA A 496 -8.56 12.10 -2.60
C ALA A 496 -9.45 12.52 -1.41
N PRO A 497 -9.34 11.85 -0.25
CA PRO A 497 -10.06 12.27 0.94
C PRO A 497 -9.73 13.73 1.19
N ASN A 498 -10.68 14.50 1.73
CA ASN A 498 -10.43 15.90 2.09
C ASN A 498 -9.10 15.95 2.88
N PRO A 499 -8.04 16.58 2.36
CA PRO A 499 -6.71 16.57 3.00
C PRO A 499 -6.73 17.25 4.37
N GLU A 500 -7.82 17.97 4.67
CA GLU A 500 -8.08 18.63 5.95
C GLU A 500 -8.77 17.72 6.97
N SER A 501 -9.22 16.51 6.56
CA SER A 501 -9.81 15.54 7.47
C SER A 501 -8.72 14.87 8.32
N LEU A 502 -8.91 14.87 9.64
CA LEU A 502 -8.10 14.09 10.58
C LEU A 502 -8.44 12.60 10.56
N GLU A 503 -9.51 12.20 9.87
CA GLU A 503 -10.00 10.81 9.84
C GLU A 503 -9.13 9.89 8.98
N VAL A 504 -8.35 10.45 8.05
CA VAL A 504 -7.45 9.68 7.17
C VAL A 504 -6.00 10.13 7.39
N PRO A 505 -5.11 9.29 7.94
CA PRO A 505 -3.70 9.62 8.11
C PRO A 505 -2.97 9.62 6.77
N PHE A 506 -2.03 10.55 6.58
CA PHE A 506 -1.09 10.49 5.47
C PHE A 506 -0.04 9.40 5.71
N SER A 507 0.23 8.61 4.70
CA SER A 507 1.31 7.62 4.67
C SER A 507 2.49 8.13 3.84
N ASP A 508 3.70 7.83 4.29
CA ASP A 508 4.90 8.02 3.47
C ASP A 508 4.93 6.93 2.39
N THR A 509 4.87 7.34 1.12
CA THR A 509 4.92 6.45 -0.05
C THR A 509 6.25 6.56 -0.79
N ASN A 510 7.28 7.16 -0.19
CA ASN A 510 8.60 7.20 -0.79
C ASN A 510 9.15 5.77 -0.91
N ASP A 511 9.68 5.44 -2.10
CA ASP A 511 10.34 4.16 -2.34
C ASP A 511 11.78 4.20 -1.82
N TYR A 512 11.97 3.67 -0.62
CA TYR A 512 13.29 3.50 -0.01
C TYR A 512 13.98 2.18 -0.41
N GLU A 513 13.38 1.34 -1.26
CA GLU A 513 13.97 0.08 -1.73
C GLU A 513 15.18 0.31 -2.66
N THR A 514 15.30 1.53 -3.21
CA THR A 514 16.50 1.96 -3.95
C THR A 514 17.76 1.99 -3.09
N PHE A 515 17.63 2.10 -1.77
CA PHE A 515 18.77 1.98 -0.86
C PHE A 515 19.12 0.51 -0.64
N PRO A 516 20.37 0.08 -0.90
CA PRO A 516 20.78 -1.29 -0.63
C PRO A 516 20.70 -1.59 0.86
N ASN A 517 19.66 -2.32 1.28
CA ASN A 517 19.41 -2.61 2.70
C ASN A 517 19.84 -4.03 3.08
N PHE A 518 21.06 -4.15 3.62
CA PHE A 518 21.59 -5.42 4.15
C PHE A 518 21.53 -5.51 5.68
N GLU A 519 20.74 -4.64 6.31
CA GLU A 519 20.55 -4.63 7.76
C GLU A 519 19.81 -5.89 8.25
N CYS A 520 19.64 -6.06 9.55
CA CYS A 520 18.74 -7.07 10.11
C CYS A 520 17.30 -6.59 10.00
N THR A 521 16.35 -7.51 9.84
CA THR A 521 14.92 -7.19 9.62
C THR A 521 14.27 -6.52 10.82
N GLN A 522 14.82 -6.75 12.01
CA GLN A 522 14.34 -6.15 13.26
C GLN A 522 15.01 -4.79 13.57
N GLY A 523 16.04 -4.42 12.83
CA GLY A 523 16.78 -3.18 13.00
C GLY A 523 16.30 -2.06 12.08
N PRO A 524 16.76 -0.82 12.30
CA PRO A 524 16.50 0.27 11.37
C PRO A 524 17.10 -0.04 10.00
N ARG A 525 16.42 0.39 8.93
CA ARG A 525 16.92 0.21 7.57
C ARG A 525 18.18 1.05 7.34
N PHE A 526 19.00 0.66 6.36
CA PHE A 526 20.18 1.45 5.96
C PHE A 526 19.83 2.92 5.65
N GLU A 527 18.73 3.15 4.95
CA GLU A 527 18.24 4.51 4.67
C GLU A 527 17.96 5.29 5.96
N GLU A 528 17.33 4.68 6.96
CA GLU A 528 17.03 5.33 8.25
C GLU A 528 18.32 5.67 9.01
N LEU A 529 19.33 4.80 8.94
CA LEU A 529 20.64 5.02 9.54
C LEU A 529 21.40 6.17 8.86
N CYS A 530 21.19 6.36 7.56
CA CYS A 530 21.82 7.41 6.77
C CYS A 530 20.99 8.70 6.70
N ARG A 531 19.77 8.70 7.25
CA ARG A 531 18.85 9.83 7.13
C ARG A 531 19.34 11.03 7.94
N ILE A 532 19.56 12.15 7.25
CA ILE A 532 20.04 13.41 7.86
C ILE A 532 18.87 14.23 8.47
N VAL A 533 17.65 14.02 7.96
CA VAL A 533 16.43 14.71 8.39
C VAL A 533 15.35 13.72 8.80
N PRO A 534 14.33 14.09 9.61
CA PRO A 534 13.20 13.21 9.89
C PRO A 534 12.50 12.70 8.63
N ALA A 535 11.85 11.53 8.73
CA ALA A 535 11.00 10.99 7.67
C ALA A 535 9.85 11.94 7.32
N SER A 536 9.21 11.71 6.18
CA SER A 536 7.85 12.21 5.96
C SER A 536 6.91 11.57 6.99
N SER A 537 5.98 12.35 7.54
CA SER A 537 5.01 11.86 8.51
C SER A 537 3.70 12.62 8.39
N ASP A 538 2.59 12.00 8.80
CA ASP A 538 1.28 12.65 8.88
C ASP A 538 1.35 14.01 9.61
N TYR A 539 2.03 14.03 10.74
CA TYR A 539 2.24 15.24 11.54
C TYR A 539 2.96 16.34 10.75
N ARG A 540 4.10 16.01 10.12
CA ARG A 540 4.90 16.96 9.35
C ARG A 540 4.14 17.49 8.13
N THR A 541 3.44 16.61 7.41
CA THR A 541 2.63 16.96 6.23
C THR A 541 1.47 17.88 6.59
N ARG A 542 0.75 17.61 7.69
CA ARG A 542 -0.38 18.44 8.13
C ARG A 542 0.04 19.86 8.49
N ILE A 543 1.19 20.02 9.15
CA ILE A 543 1.73 21.34 9.49
C ILE A 543 2.04 22.13 8.21
N ASN A 544 2.66 21.51 7.21
CA ASN A 544 2.98 22.17 5.95
C ASN A 544 1.71 22.56 5.16
N LEU A 545 0.71 21.68 5.10
CA LEU A 545 -0.58 22.00 4.45
C LEU A 545 -1.31 23.15 5.15
N ALA A 546 -1.32 23.16 6.48
CA ALA A 546 -1.92 24.23 7.26
C ALA A 546 -1.18 25.58 7.05
N ALA A 547 0.15 25.54 6.98
CA ALA A 547 0.99 26.70 6.70
C ALA A 547 0.76 27.27 5.29
N GLU A 548 0.66 26.40 4.28
CA GLU A 548 0.38 26.79 2.90
C GLU A 548 -1.01 27.43 2.80
N LYS A 549 -2.03 26.79 3.38
CA LYS A 549 -3.39 27.33 3.41
C LYS A 549 -3.47 28.68 4.12
N LEU A 550 -2.81 28.83 5.27
CA LEU A 550 -2.71 30.11 5.97
C LEU A 550 -2.09 31.18 5.06
N THR A 551 -0.99 30.85 4.39
CA THR A 551 -0.30 31.77 3.47
C THR A 551 -1.22 32.19 2.32
N GLN A 552 -1.89 31.25 1.67
CA GLN A 552 -2.83 31.52 0.57
C GLN A 552 -3.99 32.43 1.00
N LEU A 553 -4.56 32.17 2.19
CA LEU A 553 -5.69 32.95 2.73
C LEU A 553 -5.30 34.40 3.09
N LEU A 554 -4.03 34.66 3.36
CA LEU A 554 -3.52 35.98 3.70
C LEU A 554 -3.07 36.80 2.48
N GLN A 555 -2.96 36.20 1.30
CA GLN A 555 -2.51 36.92 0.10
C GLN A 555 -3.49 38.03 -0.30
N PRO A 556 -3.01 39.19 -0.77
CA PRO A 556 -3.88 40.27 -1.25
C PRO A 556 -4.62 39.83 -2.53
N ILE A 557 -5.95 39.82 -2.49
CA ILE A 557 -6.78 39.49 -3.67
C ILE A 557 -7.12 40.79 -4.43
N PRO A 558 -6.97 40.82 -5.77
CA PRO A 558 -7.39 41.95 -6.60
C PRO A 558 -8.87 42.33 -6.38
N ASP A 559 -9.18 43.62 -6.48
CA ASP A 559 -10.55 44.15 -6.38
C ASP A 559 -11.40 43.77 -7.61
N ASP A 560 -11.80 42.50 -7.71
CA ASP A 560 -12.87 42.05 -8.62
C ASP A 560 -14.09 41.57 -7.84
N LYS A 561 -15.27 41.67 -8.48
CA LYS A 561 -16.64 41.63 -7.93
C LYS A 561 -17.04 40.28 -7.30
N GLY A 562 -16.34 39.85 -6.24
CA GLY A 562 -16.71 38.70 -5.41
C GLY A 562 -15.56 38.01 -4.67
N GLY A 563 -14.30 38.25 -5.06
CA GLY A 563 -13.13 37.53 -4.52
C GLY A 563 -12.83 37.82 -3.05
N LYS A 564 -12.95 39.08 -2.62
CA LYS A 564 -12.68 39.49 -1.22
C LYS A 564 -13.64 38.86 -0.21
N THR A 565 -14.93 38.79 -0.52
CA THR A 565 -15.95 38.19 0.37
C THR A 565 -15.76 36.68 0.51
N ALA A 566 -15.47 35.99 -0.61
CA ALA A 566 -15.20 34.55 -0.59
C ALA A 566 -13.94 34.19 0.22
N SER A 567 -12.86 34.97 0.08
CA SER A 567 -11.63 34.77 0.86
C SER A 567 -11.79 35.08 2.33
N GLN A 568 -12.59 36.10 2.68
CA GLN A 568 -12.88 36.42 4.08
C GLN A 568 -13.71 35.31 4.73
N ALA A 569 -14.69 34.75 4.02
CA ALA A 569 -15.47 33.60 4.48
C ALA A 569 -14.58 32.34 4.62
N ALA A 570 -13.67 32.10 3.67
CA ALA A 570 -12.72 30.98 3.73
C ALA A 570 -11.73 31.13 4.92
N LEU A 571 -11.24 32.33 5.18
CA LEU A 571 -10.40 32.62 6.33
C LEU A 571 -11.17 32.43 7.64
N GLN A 572 -12.40 32.92 7.74
CA GLN A 572 -13.24 32.68 8.93
C GLN A 572 -13.54 31.18 9.15
N SER A 573 -13.79 30.43 8.07
CA SER A 573 -13.98 28.98 8.14
C SER A 573 -12.71 28.26 8.59
N PHE A 574 -11.53 28.71 8.13
CA PHE A 574 -10.25 28.18 8.57
C PHE A 574 -9.98 28.52 10.04
N LEU A 575 -10.26 29.75 10.48
CA LEU A 575 -10.09 30.18 11.86
C LEU A 575 -11.03 29.46 12.84
N GLY A 576 -12.28 29.23 12.42
CA GLY A 576 -13.33 28.62 13.25
C GLY A 576 -13.32 27.09 13.34
N SER A 577 -12.39 26.40 12.68
CA SER A 577 -12.27 24.94 12.79
C SER A 577 -11.81 24.53 14.20
N THR A 578 -12.49 23.58 14.83
CA THR A 578 -12.26 23.13 16.22
C THR A 578 -10.98 22.34 16.46
N SER A 579 -10.20 22.04 15.43
CA SER A 579 -8.92 21.31 15.54
C SER A 579 -7.74 22.26 15.74
N GLU A 580 -6.83 21.91 16.65
CA GLU A 580 -5.53 22.59 16.79
C GLU A 580 -4.71 22.38 15.51
N LYS A 581 -4.49 23.45 14.74
CA LYS A 581 -3.91 23.39 13.37
C LYS A 581 -2.40 23.17 13.37
N PHE A 582 -1.74 23.64 14.43
CA PHE A 582 -0.29 23.57 14.59
C PHE A 582 0.07 22.94 15.95
N PRO A 583 -0.36 21.70 16.22
CA PRO A 583 -0.21 21.09 17.54
C PRO A 583 1.26 20.89 17.88
N LYS A 584 1.62 21.01 19.16
CA LYS A 584 2.99 20.68 19.62
C LYS A 584 3.20 19.17 19.58
N SER A 585 4.35 18.74 19.03
CA SER A 585 4.71 17.32 19.04
C SER A 585 5.04 16.84 20.45
N SER A 586 4.57 15.65 20.81
CA SER A 586 5.01 14.92 22.01
C SER A 586 6.37 14.23 21.82
N SER A 587 6.84 14.10 20.57
CA SER A 587 8.10 13.45 20.20
C SER A 587 9.10 14.45 19.62
N ARG A 588 10.35 14.43 20.10
CA ARG A 588 11.39 15.42 19.74
C ARG A 588 11.99 15.27 18.34
N ASN A 589 11.55 14.30 17.53
CA ASN A 589 12.23 13.95 16.27
C ASN A 589 11.34 13.99 15.01
N LEU A 590 10.14 14.58 15.08
CA LEU A 590 9.22 14.62 13.92
C LEU A 590 9.48 15.79 12.96
N LEU A 591 10.11 16.86 13.46
CA LEU A 591 10.47 18.05 12.71
C LEU A 591 11.94 18.37 12.95
N THR A 592 12.60 18.94 11.94
CA THR A 592 13.88 19.62 12.12
C THR A 592 13.70 20.89 12.96
N GLN A 593 14.79 21.40 13.54
CA GLN A 593 14.74 22.64 14.33
C GLN A 593 14.17 23.84 13.54
N PRO A 594 14.57 24.09 12.26
CA PRO A 594 13.96 25.17 11.46
C PRO A 594 12.45 24.99 11.23
N GLU A 595 11.99 23.75 11.03
CA GLU A 595 10.56 23.46 10.86
C GLU A 595 9.77 23.69 12.15
N GLU A 596 10.33 23.33 13.30
CA GLU A 596 9.68 23.57 14.59
C GLU A 596 9.56 25.08 14.88
N LEU A 597 10.58 25.89 14.54
CA LEU A 597 10.49 27.35 14.61
C LEU A 597 9.42 27.88 13.64
N SER A 598 9.37 27.39 12.41
CA SER A 598 8.35 27.80 11.44
C SER A 598 6.93 27.46 11.92
N ARG A 599 6.74 26.25 12.48
CA ARG A 599 5.47 25.83 13.10
C ARG A 599 5.06 26.77 14.23
N GLN A 600 5.99 27.18 15.10
CA GLN A 600 5.72 28.16 16.16
C GLN A 600 5.28 29.52 15.58
N SER A 601 5.97 29.98 14.54
CA SER A 601 5.62 31.21 13.83
C SER A 601 4.20 31.14 13.24
N TYR A 602 3.85 30.06 12.54
CA TYR A 602 2.51 29.90 11.96
C TYR A 602 1.40 29.80 13.02
N ASN A 603 1.66 29.10 14.12
CA ASN A 603 0.74 29.03 15.25
C ASN A 603 0.48 30.41 15.86
N ALA A 604 1.53 31.19 16.09
CA ALA A 604 1.41 32.54 16.62
C ALA A 604 0.63 33.45 15.66
N MET A 605 0.88 33.37 14.34
CA MET A 605 0.10 34.12 13.34
C MET A 605 -1.39 33.75 13.36
N ASP A 606 -1.72 32.45 13.40
CA ASP A 606 -3.11 31.98 13.47
C ASP A 606 -3.82 32.53 14.72
N LEU A 607 -3.18 32.43 15.89
CA LEU A 607 -3.72 32.95 17.14
C LEU A 607 -3.88 34.48 17.12
N ILE A 608 -2.90 35.22 16.59
CA ILE A 608 -3.04 36.68 16.46
C ILE A 608 -4.23 37.04 15.58
N ILE A 609 -4.44 36.36 14.44
CA ILE A 609 -5.59 36.62 13.55
C ILE A 609 -6.90 36.33 14.27
N GLN A 610 -7.01 35.20 14.98
CA GLN A 610 -8.20 34.85 15.74
C GLN A 610 -8.55 35.94 16.76
N TYR A 611 -7.56 36.41 17.51
CA TYR A 611 -7.75 37.45 18.53
C TYR A 611 -8.09 38.82 17.91
N VAL A 612 -7.43 39.21 16.82
CA VAL A 612 -7.72 40.47 16.15
C VAL A 612 -9.14 40.48 15.56
N CYS A 613 -9.67 39.32 15.14
CA CYS A 613 -11.03 39.21 14.61
C CYS A 613 -12.12 39.26 15.70
N ASP A 614 -11.79 39.02 16.97
CA ASP A 614 -12.73 39.02 18.11
C ASP A 614 -12.80 40.38 18.81
N ARG A 615 -13.54 41.32 18.19
CA ARG A 615 -13.64 42.72 18.63
C ARG A 615 -14.28 42.90 20.01
N GLU A 616 -15.12 41.96 20.43
CA GLU A 616 -15.87 42.06 21.69
C GLU A 616 -14.96 41.92 22.91
N ARG A 617 -13.79 41.28 22.73
CA ARG A 617 -12.84 40.98 23.80
C ARG A 617 -11.67 41.95 23.90
N TRP A 618 -11.62 43.00 23.07
CA TRP A 618 -10.51 43.95 23.07
C TRP A 618 -10.35 44.73 24.38
N SER A 619 -11.42 44.87 25.16
CA SER A 619 -11.40 45.52 26.48
C SER A 619 -10.99 44.58 27.63
N ASP A 620 -10.81 43.27 27.37
CA ASP A 620 -10.37 42.29 28.36
C ASP A 620 -8.83 42.35 28.52
N GLN A 621 -8.38 42.66 29.74
CA GLN A 621 -6.95 42.73 30.05
C GLN A 621 -6.23 41.39 29.82
N LYS A 622 -6.86 40.26 30.16
CA LYS A 622 -6.27 38.93 29.99
C LYS A 622 -6.11 38.59 28.51
N PHE A 623 -7.04 39.08 27.69
CA PHE A 623 -7.00 38.92 26.24
C PHE A 623 -5.85 39.72 25.62
N GLN A 624 -5.59 40.95 26.09
CA GLN A 624 -4.45 41.76 25.65
C GLN A 624 -3.10 41.12 26.05
N GLU A 625 -3.00 40.60 27.29
CA GLU A 625 -1.78 39.89 27.75
C GLU A 625 -1.47 38.65 26.88
N GLN A 626 -2.49 37.92 26.44
CA GLN A 626 -2.34 36.78 25.53
C GLN A 626 -1.91 37.22 24.12
N LEU A 627 -2.54 38.27 23.58
CA LEU A 627 -2.18 38.83 22.28
C LEU A 627 -0.72 39.32 22.26
N ASP A 628 -0.29 40.03 23.30
CA ASP A 628 1.10 40.49 23.46
C ASP A 628 2.08 39.30 23.55
N SER A 629 1.70 38.25 24.27
CA SER A 629 2.49 37.00 24.34
C SER A 629 2.67 36.36 22.97
N HIS A 630 1.62 36.28 22.14
CA HIS A 630 1.71 35.68 20.80
C HIS A 630 2.54 36.55 19.84
N ASN A 631 2.40 37.87 19.89
CA ASN A 631 3.26 38.77 19.11
C ASN A 631 4.75 38.63 19.47
N LYS A 632 5.04 38.46 20.77
CA LYS A 632 6.40 38.22 21.25
C LYS A 632 6.94 36.87 20.78
N GLU A 633 6.16 35.80 20.91
CA GLU A 633 6.53 34.45 20.44
C GLU A 633 6.85 34.43 18.94
N LEU A 634 6.04 35.11 18.12
CA LEU A 634 6.31 35.24 16.69
C LEU A 634 7.63 35.97 16.40
N CYS A 635 7.90 37.09 17.06
CA CYS A 635 9.16 37.83 16.86
C CYS A 635 10.38 37.00 17.30
N GLU A 636 10.30 36.34 18.46
CA GLU A 636 11.38 35.50 18.99
C GLU A 636 11.67 34.32 18.05
N SER A 637 10.63 33.65 17.55
CA SER A 637 10.75 32.54 16.60
C SER A 637 11.42 32.97 15.29
N LEU A 638 11.03 34.10 14.71
CA LEU A 638 11.65 34.64 13.49
C LEU A 638 13.12 35.02 13.69
N GLU A 639 13.47 35.62 14.83
CA GLU A 639 14.88 35.98 15.15
C GLU A 639 15.74 34.75 15.46
N GLU A 640 15.17 33.73 16.12
CA GLU A 640 15.88 32.48 16.35
C GLU A 640 16.14 31.75 15.02
N GLN A 641 15.17 31.75 14.12
CA GLN A 641 15.33 31.18 12.78
C GLN A 641 16.36 31.95 11.95
N ARG A 642 16.40 33.29 12.09
CA ARG A 642 17.44 34.13 11.49
C ARG A 642 18.82 33.82 12.05
N SER A 643 18.94 33.67 13.37
CA SER A 643 20.19 33.28 14.03
C SER A 643 20.67 31.92 13.53
N PHE A 644 19.76 30.94 13.41
CA PHE A 644 20.06 29.62 12.88
C PHE A 644 20.66 29.69 11.47
N VAL A 645 19.99 30.41 10.55
CA VAL A 645 20.48 30.62 9.18
C VAL A 645 21.82 31.39 9.17
N GLY A 646 21.95 32.42 10.00
CA GLY A 646 23.17 33.21 10.13
C GLY A 646 24.39 32.39 10.58
N ASN A 647 24.17 31.40 11.43
CA ASN A 647 25.21 30.58 12.05
C ASN A 647 25.68 29.38 11.20
N ILE A 648 25.06 29.12 10.04
CA ILE A 648 25.50 28.06 9.12
C ILE A 648 26.96 28.34 8.69
N LYS A 649 27.87 27.45 9.11
CA LYS A 649 29.32 27.47 8.80
C LYS A 649 29.58 26.67 7.52
N ALA A 650 30.58 27.09 6.73
CA ALA A 650 30.98 26.48 5.46
C ALA A 650 29.80 26.33 4.47
N PRO A 651 29.42 27.41 3.74
CA PRO A 651 28.25 27.41 2.85
C PRO A 651 28.35 26.42 1.68
N VAL A 652 29.54 25.86 1.44
CA VAL A 652 29.80 24.90 0.37
C VAL A 652 30.58 23.71 0.97
N PRO A 653 30.11 22.46 0.78
CA PRO A 653 28.95 22.09 -0.03
C PRO A 653 27.61 22.39 0.63
N ALA A 654 26.61 22.77 -0.19
CA ALA A 654 25.25 23.04 0.29
C ALA A 654 24.52 21.71 0.55
N LEU A 655 24.85 21.08 1.68
CA LEU A 655 24.20 19.85 2.12
C LEU A 655 22.68 20.06 2.33
N SER A 656 21.93 18.97 2.30
CA SER A 656 20.46 18.97 2.52
C SER A 656 20.06 19.77 3.77
N SER A 657 20.83 19.69 4.87
CA SER A 657 20.60 20.46 6.09
C SER A 657 20.73 21.99 5.91
N THR A 658 21.64 22.44 5.06
CA THR A 658 21.84 23.86 4.74
C THR A 658 20.71 24.38 3.84
N LEU A 659 20.39 23.65 2.78
CA LEU A 659 19.32 24.05 1.84
C LEU A 659 17.96 24.05 2.53
N HIS A 660 17.65 22.98 3.27
CA HIS A 660 16.41 22.85 4.04
C HIS A 660 16.19 24.03 4.99
N ALA A 661 17.23 24.42 5.74
CA ALA A 661 17.16 25.55 6.66
C ALA A 661 16.90 26.89 5.95
N LEU A 662 17.48 27.10 4.77
CA LEU A 662 17.28 28.32 3.97
C LEU A 662 15.87 28.40 3.39
N TYR A 663 15.36 27.32 2.79
CA TYR A 663 14.00 27.28 2.25
C TYR A 663 12.96 27.47 3.36
N THR A 664 13.13 26.75 4.47
CA THR A 664 12.24 26.86 5.63
C THR A 664 12.27 28.28 6.22
N GLY A 665 13.46 28.89 6.33
CA GLY A 665 13.64 30.29 6.72
C GLY A 665 12.97 31.28 5.77
N TYR A 666 13.10 31.06 4.46
CA TYR A 666 12.48 31.89 3.43
C TYR A 666 10.95 31.85 3.51
N GLU A 667 10.38 30.64 3.57
CA GLU A 667 8.93 30.44 3.62
C GLU A 667 8.32 31.08 4.86
N SER A 668 8.92 30.84 6.04
CA SER A 668 8.50 31.46 7.31
C SER A 668 8.55 32.99 7.23
N GLY A 669 9.66 33.57 6.75
CA GLY A 669 9.82 35.01 6.59
C GLY A 669 8.86 35.62 5.57
N LYS A 670 8.61 34.94 4.45
CA LYS A 670 7.71 35.40 3.40
C LYS A 670 6.25 35.38 3.87
N THR A 671 5.83 34.32 4.55
CA THR A 671 4.50 34.24 5.13
C THR A 671 4.30 35.29 6.21
N ALA A 672 5.31 35.55 7.06
CA ALA A 672 5.27 36.63 8.05
C ALA A 672 5.12 38.02 7.40
N SER A 673 5.81 38.26 6.28
CA SER A 673 5.67 39.49 5.49
C SER A 673 4.25 39.65 4.92
N ILE A 674 3.68 38.59 4.33
CA ILE A 674 2.30 38.56 3.82
C ILE A 674 1.30 38.82 4.98
N PHE A 675 1.50 38.17 6.12
CA PHE A 675 0.73 38.37 7.34
C PHE A 675 0.75 39.83 7.80
N SER A 676 1.94 40.46 7.83
CA SER A 676 2.06 41.86 8.23
C SER A 676 1.41 42.83 7.25
N ALA A 677 1.45 42.52 5.95
CA ALA A 677 0.72 43.26 4.93
C ALA A 677 -0.80 43.11 5.10
N TYR A 678 -1.28 41.89 5.40
CA TYR A 678 -2.67 41.62 5.70
C TYR A 678 -3.16 42.42 6.91
N LEU A 679 -2.44 42.41 8.04
CA LEU A 679 -2.81 43.21 9.21
C LEU A 679 -2.82 44.72 8.91
N SER A 680 -1.82 45.20 8.16
CA SER A 680 -1.76 46.62 7.75
C SER A 680 -2.95 47.03 6.88
N SER A 681 -3.46 46.11 6.03
CA SER A 681 -4.64 46.36 5.19
C SER A 681 -5.93 46.57 5.99
N LYS A 682 -5.99 46.13 7.25
CA LYS A 682 -7.15 46.31 8.13
C LYS A 682 -7.24 47.73 8.71
N GLY A 683 -6.17 48.52 8.68
CA GLY A 683 -6.20 49.93 9.08
C GLY A 683 -6.76 50.15 10.49
N LYS A 684 -7.92 50.82 10.60
CA LYS A 684 -8.58 51.13 11.89
C LYS A 684 -9.31 49.93 12.52
N ASP A 685 -9.39 48.81 11.82
CA ASP A 685 -10.06 47.59 12.29
C ASP A 685 -9.18 46.70 13.17
N ILE A 686 -8.06 47.22 13.69
CA ILE A 686 -7.17 46.55 14.66
C ILE A 686 -6.78 47.50 15.81
N PRO A 687 -6.46 47.00 17.01
CA PRO A 687 -5.96 47.83 18.12
C PRO A 687 -4.65 48.53 17.78
N GLU A 688 -4.42 49.73 18.33
CA GLU A 688 -3.18 50.50 18.11
C GLU A 688 -1.94 49.77 18.63
N SER A 689 -2.05 49.06 19.76
CA SER A 689 -1.00 48.17 20.29
C SER A 689 -0.61 47.08 19.28
N GLN A 690 -1.60 46.48 18.61
CA GLN A 690 -1.38 45.48 17.58
C GLN A 690 -0.76 46.07 16.32
N ALA A 691 -1.14 47.29 15.92
CA ALA A 691 -0.54 47.97 14.79
C ALA A 691 0.95 48.23 15.02
N GLU A 692 1.36 48.58 16.25
CA GLU A 692 2.75 48.76 16.62
C GLU A 692 3.52 47.44 16.71
N ALA A 693 2.91 46.39 17.28
CA ALA A 693 3.47 45.05 17.29
C ALA A 693 3.71 44.51 15.86
N ASN A 694 2.78 44.78 14.94
CA ASN A 694 2.88 44.38 13.54
C ASN A 694 4.10 44.99 12.81
N LYS A 695 4.51 46.22 13.16
CA LYS A 695 5.73 46.82 12.61
C LYS A 695 6.98 46.03 13.00
N LYS A 696 7.06 45.62 14.28
CA LYS A 696 8.17 44.80 14.78
C LYS A 696 8.23 43.43 14.10
N ILE A 697 7.06 42.82 13.85
CA ILE A 697 6.96 41.55 13.11
C ILE A 697 7.45 41.74 11.67
N ALA A 698 7.03 42.80 10.99
CA ALA A 698 7.48 43.11 9.64
C ALA A 698 9.00 43.32 9.56
N GLU A 699 9.59 44.04 10.54
CA GLU A 699 11.03 44.24 10.64
C GLU A 699 11.80 42.94 10.92
N ALA A 700 11.27 42.04 11.76
CA ALA A 700 11.86 40.73 12.01
C ALA A 700 11.81 39.84 10.76
N ALA A 701 10.66 39.80 10.07
CA ALA A 701 10.48 39.07 8.82
C ALA A 701 11.44 39.54 7.72
N GLN A 702 11.56 40.86 7.55
CA GLN A 702 12.48 41.45 6.57
C GLN A 702 13.95 41.11 6.89
N ARG A 703 14.36 41.17 8.16
CA ARG A 703 15.72 40.80 8.57
C ARG A 703 16.03 39.33 8.34
N LEU A 704 15.05 38.43 8.56
CA LEU A 704 15.17 37.01 8.24
C LEU A 704 15.35 36.81 6.72
N LEU A 705 14.47 37.39 5.90
CA LEU A 705 14.54 37.29 4.43
C LEU A 705 15.86 37.83 3.87
N GLN A 706 16.34 38.96 4.39
CA GLN A 706 17.65 39.51 4.03
C GLN A 706 18.79 38.56 4.39
N THR A 707 18.77 37.99 5.60
CA THR A 707 19.81 37.04 6.05
C THR A 707 19.81 35.77 5.17
N VAL A 708 18.63 35.26 4.80
CA VAL A 708 18.49 34.13 3.87
C VAL A 708 19.04 34.48 2.49
N ALA A 709 18.71 35.64 1.94
CA ALA A 709 19.20 36.09 0.64
C ALA A 709 20.73 36.27 0.62
N GLU A 710 21.30 36.88 1.66
CA GLU A 710 22.76 37.04 1.82
C GLU A 710 23.48 35.68 1.89
N LYS A 711 22.92 34.72 2.64
CA LYS A 711 23.46 33.36 2.72
C LYS A 711 23.34 32.59 1.42
N ALA A 712 22.18 32.67 0.74
CA ALA A 712 21.99 32.06 -0.57
C ALA A 712 22.98 32.61 -1.62
N ALA A 713 23.22 33.94 -1.62
CA ALA A 713 24.21 34.56 -2.48
C ALA A 713 25.65 34.09 -2.16
N ALA A 714 25.98 33.91 -0.88
CA ALA A 714 27.28 33.39 -0.46
C ALA A 714 27.49 31.93 -0.89
N ILE A 715 26.46 31.08 -0.80
CA ILE A 715 26.49 29.69 -1.27
C ILE A 715 26.71 29.65 -2.79
N LYS A 716 25.91 30.41 -3.55
CA LYS A 716 26.03 30.48 -4.99
C LYS A 716 27.43 30.92 -5.42
N LYS A 717 27.94 32.01 -4.81
CA LYS A 717 29.29 32.50 -5.08
C LYS A 717 30.34 31.43 -4.77
N GLY A 718 30.23 30.73 -3.65
CA GLY A 718 31.17 29.67 -3.29
C GLY A 718 31.09 28.44 -4.22
N LEU A 719 29.92 28.14 -4.77
CA LEU A 719 29.76 27.09 -5.79
C LEU A 719 30.33 27.53 -7.15
N ASP A 720 30.36 28.83 -7.45
CA ASP A 720 30.97 29.36 -8.68
C ASP A 720 32.50 29.48 -8.60
N GLU A 721 33.11 29.23 -7.44
CA GLU A 721 34.56 29.18 -7.27
C GLU A 721 35.18 27.89 -7.84
N GLY A 722 36.37 28.00 -8.44
CA GLY A 722 37.12 26.83 -8.94
C GLY A 722 37.63 25.92 -7.81
N GLY A 723 37.89 24.65 -8.13
CA GLY A 723 38.45 23.66 -7.19
C GLY A 723 37.44 22.96 -6.28
N LEU A 724 36.15 22.94 -6.64
CA LEU A 724 35.10 22.25 -5.87
C LEU A 724 35.12 20.74 -6.03
N ILE A 725 35.50 20.26 -7.21
CA ILE A 725 35.74 18.84 -7.45
C ILE A 725 36.85 18.36 -6.51
N ASP A 726 37.97 19.10 -6.44
CA ASP A 726 39.07 18.80 -5.52
C ASP A 726 38.63 18.85 -4.05
N LYS A 727 37.87 19.88 -3.64
CA LYS A 727 37.33 19.97 -2.27
C LYS A 727 36.35 18.83 -1.95
N MET A 728 35.54 18.39 -2.92
CA MET A 728 34.61 17.28 -2.74
C MET A 728 35.38 15.97 -2.59
N LEU A 729 36.35 15.73 -3.48
CA LEU A 729 37.27 14.60 -3.39
C LEU A 729 38.02 14.62 -2.05
N ASP A 730 38.55 15.76 -1.62
CA ASP A 730 39.22 15.92 -0.33
C ASP A 730 38.26 15.65 0.84
N SER A 731 37.01 16.13 0.79
CA SER A 731 36.04 15.89 1.86
C SER A 731 35.69 14.41 2.03
N VAL A 732 35.68 13.66 0.92
CA VAL A 732 35.38 12.23 0.88
C VAL A 732 36.62 11.39 1.18
N LEU A 733 37.79 11.81 0.70
CA LEU A 733 39.05 11.06 0.75
C LEU A 733 39.97 11.44 1.92
N GLN A 734 39.72 12.55 2.61
CA GLN A 734 40.46 12.93 3.82
C GLN A 734 39.64 12.67 5.10
N GLY A 735 38.31 12.68 5.01
CA GLY A 735 37.40 12.43 6.14
C GLY A 735 37.44 13.54 7.22
N PRO A 736 36.55 13.51 8.22
CA PRO A 736 36.59 14.47 9.33
C PRO A 736 37.87 14.31 10.16
N ASP A 737 38.34 15.38 10.81
CA ASP A 737 39.52 15.35 11.70
C ASP A 737 39.40 14.21 12.73
N GLY A 738 40.22 13.17 12.57
CA GLY A 738 40.16 11.92 13.35
C GLY A 738 39.72 10.67 12.56
N ALA A 739 39.36 10.82 11.28
CA ALA A 739 39.16 9.71 10.36
C ALA A 739 40.52 9.09 9.96
N ASP A 740 40.61 7.78 10.05
CA ASP A 740 41.84 7.03 9.81
C ASP A 740 42.12 6.93 8.29
N ALA A 741 43.17 7.63 7.84
CA ALA A 741 43.59 7.79 6.45
C ALA A 741 43.74 6.47 5.65
N SER A 742 43.77 5.30 6.31
CA SER A 742 43.94 4.00 5.65
C SER A 742 42.74 3.49 4.84
N VAL A 743 41.50 3.93 5.15
CA VAL A 743 40.30 3.49 4.37
C VAL A 743 40.19 4.28 3.08
N LEU A 744 40.39 5.58 3.20
CA LEU A 744 40.26 6.53 2.11
C LEU A 744 41.46 6.46 1.16
N GLY A 745 42.67 6.23 1.71
CA GLY A 745 43.84 5.87 0.92
C GLY A 745 43.61 4.59 0.11
N LYS A 746 42.99 3.56 0.69
CA LYS A 746 42.64 2.33 -0.05
C LYS A 746 41.51 2.53 -1.05
N LEU A 747 40.52 3.37 -0.78
CA LEU A 747 39.48 3.73 -1.77
C LEU A 747 40.11 4.44 -2.96
N ARG A 748 41.05 5.36 -2.72
CA ARG A 748 41.86 6.03 -3.74
C ARG A 748 42.75 5.06 -4.53
N ASP A 749 43.37 4.09 -3.86
CA ASP A 749 44.16 3.04 -4.53
C ASP A 749 43.29 2.07 -5.35
N SER A 750 41.99 2.05 -5.06
CA SER A 750 41.03 1.12 -5.63
C SER A 750 40.32 1.77 -6.84
N VAL A 751 39.73 2.96 -6.69
CA VAL A 751 38.93 3.58 -7.75
C VAL A 751 39.82 4.45 -8.65
N ASP A 752 39.67 4.31 -9.97
CA ASP A 752 40.35 5.15 -10.97
C ASP A 752 40.11 6.64 -10.70
N GLU A 753 41.19 7.44 -10.76
CA GLU A 753 41.18 8.87 -10.44
C GLU A 753 40.22 9.63 -11.39
N SER A 754 40.16 9.24 -12.67
CA SER A 754 39.23 9.80 -13.65
C SER A 754 37.76 9.52 -13.34
N HIS A 755 37.44 8.34 -12.79
CA HIS A 755 36.08 8.01 -12.35
C HIS A 755 35.66 8.80 -11.11
N LEU A 756 36.57 8.97 -10.14
CA LEU A 756 36.33 9.77 -8.94
C LEU A 756 36.09 11.23 -9.31
N GLU A 757 36.89 11.78 -10.23
CA GLU A 757 36.71 13.15 -10.75
C GLU A 757 35.38 13.32 -11.47
N LEU A 758 34.97 12.36 -12.31
CA LEU A 758 33.68 12.41 -13.01
C LEU A 758 32.50 12.38 -12.04
N TRP A 759 32.52 11.45 -11.07
CA TRP A 759 31.51 11.38 -10.02
C TRP A 759 31.44 12.67 -9.19
N ALA A 760 32.59 13.18 -8.76
CA ALA A 760 32.65 14.43 -8.00
C ALA A 760 32.15 15.62 -8.84
N GLY A 761 32.41 15.61 -10.15
CA GLY A 761 31.84 16.55 -11.11
C GLY A 761 30.31 16.50 -11.14
N ASP A 762 29.72 15.32 -11.33
CA ASP A 762 28.26 15.13 -11.36
C ASP A 762 27.60 15.58 -10.04
N VAL A 763 28.22 15.29 -8.89
CA VAL A 763 27.74 15.73 -7.58
C VAL A 763 27.79 17.25 -7.45
N VAL A 764 28.90 17.88 -7.84
CA VAL A 764 29.03 19.35 -7.80
C VAL A 764 28.02 20.03 -8.71
N GLU A 765 27.79 19.51 -9.92
CA GLU A 765 26.76 20.03 -10.84
C GLU A 765 25.36 19.87 -10.25
N SER A 766 25.06 18.75 -9.58
CA SER A 766 23.78 18.59 -8.88
C SER A 766 23.53 19.65 -7.78
N TRP A 767 24.59 20.11 -7.11
CA TRP A 767 24.50 21.19 -6.14
C TRP A 767 24.27 22.55 -6.82
N ARG A 768 24.88 22.80 -7.98
CA ARG A 768 24.63 24.01 -8.77
C ARG A 768 23.18 24.08 -9.22
N ASP A 769 22.65 22.97 -9.74
CA ASP A 769 21.25 22.85 -10.15
C ASP A 769 20.30 23.08 -8.96
N SER A 770 20.61 22.50 -7.79
CA SER A 770 19.83 22.68 -6.57
C SER A 770 19.82 24.14 -6.08
N VAL A 771 20.95 24.85 -6.19
CA VAL A 771 21.10 26.25 -5.76
C VAL A 771 20.55 27.24 -6.80
N ALA A 772 20.28 26.82 -8.04
CA ALA A 772 19.59 27.65 -9.02
C ALA A 772 18.23 28.15 -8.50
N GLY A 773 17.50 27.28 -7.78
CA GLY A 773 16.25 27.64 -7.10
C GLY A 773 16.40 28.77 -6.07
N LEU A 774 17.51 28.77 -5.32
CA LEU A 774 17.82 29.83 -4.34
C LEU A 774 17.99 31.20 -4.99
N SER A 775 18.45 31.25 -6.25
CA SER A 775 18.65 32.52 -6.96
C SER A 775 17.36 33.24 -7.35
N TYR A 776 16.21 32.56 -7.25
CA TYR A 776 14.88 33.14 -7.46
C TYR A 776 14.25 33.68 -6.16
N LEU A 777 14.86 33.43 -5.00
CA LEU A 777 14.36 33.92 -3.72
C LEU A 777 14.60 35.43 -3.64
N LYS A 778 13.53 36.21 -3.79
CA LYS A 778 13.55 37.68 -3.59
C LYS A 778 13.30 37.99 -2.12
N ALA A 779 14.15 38.86 -1.56
CA ALA A 779 13.99 39.41 -0.21
C ALA A 779 12.74 40.28 -0.08
#